data_AF-A0AA38XHV3-F1
#
_entry.id   AF-A0AA38XHV3-F1
#
_cell.length_a   1.000
_cell.length_b   1.000
_cell.length_c   1.000
_cell.angle_alpha   90.00
_cell.angle_beta   90.00
_cell.angle_gamma   90.00
#
_symmetry.space_group_name_H-M   'P 1'
#
loop_
_entity.id
_entity.type
_entity.pdbx_description
1 polymer ?
#
loop_
_entity_poly.entity_id
_entity_poly.type
_entity_poly.pdbx_seq_one_letter_code
_entity_poly.pdbx_strand_id
1 'polypeptide(L)'
;MARIIAIANQKGGVGKTTTAVNLAASLANAPKRVLLVDLDSQGNATMGSGVDKRELVSSTYDLLLGESSAADVRVQTAEGYDLLPGNIDLTAAEIQLMAQSEREQRLKRALAPIRDEYDYILIDCPPALSLLTLNALAAADSVIVPMQCEYYALEGLSALVETIEALRANLNPALEIEGVLRTMFDVRNNLANAVSAELTEHFGDRVFRTIVPRNVRLAEAPSHGQSIVGYDRASRGGVAYLGLAGEIIRRNNERNKASKAPAAKKRGLGRGLDALLGPKGSVSQVQASTAVIEPLPGEVLRKLPVGQLQPGKYQPRREMDQGKLSELADSIKSQGVIQPILVRQLPAGNFEIVAGERRWRASQLAGLDEVPVVVRELEDRTVIAMALIENIQREDLNPLEEAEALQRLISEFTLTHAEAAEAVGRSRAAVSNLLRLLELPIAIRLLLETRRLEMGHARALLTLAPELASKLAQEAADEGWSVREVERRAQAFAAGKVPSNRPQPVAKVQQADIASLETELSEVLGTSVAINHGRGGKGKLIIHYANLDTLDGVLERLLSWEYGLFLPCSVDCRERTAARAGGRIVHRRWAAPPRGSSREQDMTIEIDDVSPGGSPILVHNREKDFTPAQGESHIEEISAHIERHLGPISGVFHEIISDIVHIDVHVVPATDECPYLRLVTSGMSDLPMAVPDEVDAPRHMELMMTLPADWPITQDAFEDERNYWPVRLLKTLARLPHEYDTWLGFGHTIPNGHPSEPYAPGVGFDGAIVLPPVTTPDDFGTLELEDGTTIEFMAIVPLYPEEMDLKLKKDSETLLDRFDAKNIQDVIQPGRTNVAKKRFGLF
;
A
#
# COMPACT_ATOMS: atom_id res chain seq x y z
N MET A 1 -41.44 9.29 6.53
CA MET A 1 -40.15 9.00 7.19
C MET A 1 -39.13 8.70 6.11
N ALA A 2 -38.04 9.47 6.10
CA ALA A 2 -36.89 9.22 5.25
C ALA A 2 -36.26 7.85 5.54
N ARG A 3 -35.63 7.29 4.51
CA ARG A 3 -34.68 6.17 4.64
C ARG A 3 -33.30 6.75 4.95
N ILE A 4 -32.75 6.45 6.12
CA ILE A 4 -31.44 6.93 6.55
C ILE A 4 -30.39 5.87 6.18
N ILE A 5 -29.38 6.28 5.41
CA ILE A 5 -28.34 5.42 4.85
C ILE A 5 -26.95 5.97 5.20
N ALA A 6 -26.18 5.24 6.00
CA ALA A 6 -24.78 5.55 6.24
C ALA A 6 -23.89 5.00 5.10
N ILE A 7 -22.82 5.72 4.76
CA ILE A 7 -21.79 5.28 3.83
C ILE A 7 -20.51 5.04 4.64
N ALA A 8 -20.22 3.78 4.98
CA ALA A 8 -19.18 3.44 5.96
C ALA A 8 -18.24 2.33 5.50
N ASN A 9 -16.96 2.47 5.84
CA ASN A 9 -15.88 1.49 5.69
C ASN A 9 -14.65 1.98 6.48
N GLN A 10 -13.99 1.09 7.24
CA GLN A 10 -12.79 1.37 8.04
C GLN A 10 -11.54 1.63 7.19
N LYS A 11 -11.53 1.29 5.88
CA LYS A 11 -10.42 1.65 4.98
C LYS A 11 -10.59 3.10 4.47
N GLY A 12 -9.51 3.88 4.54
CA GLY A 12 -9.39 5.17 3.84
C GLY A 12 -9.41 5.01 2.31
N GLY A 13 -9.69 6.09 1.57
CA GLY A 13 -9.56 6.12 0.11
C GLY A 13 -10.55 5.28 -0.73
N VAL A 14 -11.42 4.45 -0.12
CA VAL A 14 -12.36 3.56 -0.86
C VAL A 14 -13.56 4.27 -1.54
N GLY A 15 -13.61 5.60 -1.51
CA GLY A 15 -14.68 6.39 -2.12
C GLY A 15 -15.97 6.49 -1.30
N LYS A 16 -15.85 6.66 0.04
CA LYS A 16 -16.99 6.97 0.94
C LYS A 16 -17.65 8.30 0.57
N THR A 17 -16.93 9.40 0.76
CA THR A 17 -17.35 10.76 0.41
C THR A 17 -17.76 10.90 -1.06
N THR A 18 -16.97 10.33 -1.96
CA THR A 18 -17.30 10.25 -3.38
C THR A 18 -18.66 9.57 -3.61
N THR A 19 -18.98 8.51 -2.86
CA THR A 19 -20.29 7.87 -2.95
C THR A 19 -21.39 8.71 -2.30
N ALA A 20 -21.13 9.34 -1.15
CA ALA A 20 -22.12 10.14 -0.44
C ALA A 20 -22.60 11.35 -1.25
N VAL A 21 -21.67 12.19 -1.72
CA VAL A 21 -21.94 13.39 -2.54
C VAL A 21 -22.62 13.02 -3.86
N ASN A 22 -22.04 12.08 -4.61
CA ASN A 22 -22.55 11.74 -5.94
C ASN A 22 -23.88 10.99 -5.90
N LEU A 23 -24.15 10.22 -4.84
CA LEU A 23 -25.46 9.62 -4.61
C LEU A 23 -26.50 10.68 -4.19
N ALA A 24 -26.13 11.67 -3.37
CA ALA A 24 -27.01 12.76 -2.97
C ALA A 24 -27.51 13.53 -4.20
N ALA A 25 -26.59 14.03 -5.03
CA ALA A 25 -26.90 14.73 -6.28
C ALA A 25 -27.69 13.86 -7.27
N SER A 26 -27.36 12.56 -7.38
CA SER A 26 -28.09 11.62 -8.25
C SER A 26 -29.53 11.37 -7.79
N LEU A 27 -29.79 11.31 -6.47
CA LEU A 27 -31.12 11.14 -5.90
C LEU A 27 -31.94 12.43 -5.99
N ALA A 28 -31.34 13.61 -5.76
CA ALA A 28 -31.98 14.91 -6.00
C ALA A 28 -32.43 15.06 -7.47
N ASN A 29 -31.60 14.61 -8.41
CA ASN A 29 -31.92 14.52 -9.84
C ASN A 29 -33.05 13.51 -10.18
N ALA A 30 -33.47 12.66 -9.24
CA ALA A 30 -34.57 11.70 -9.38
C ALA A 30 -35.84 12.16 -8.60
N PRO A 31 -36.14 13.47 -8.66
CA PRO A 31 -36.96 14.24 -7.72
C PRO A 31 -37.16 13.62 -6.33
N LYS A 32 -36.07 13.48 -5.56
CA LYS A 32 -36.12 13.13 -4.13
C LYS A 32 -35.69 14.29 -3.26
N ARG A 33 -36.38 14.45 -2.13
CA ARG A 33 -35.91 15.30 -1.04
C ARG A 33 -34.78 14.56 -0.34
N VAL A 34 -33.57 15.10 -0.41
CA VAL A 34 -32.35 14.47 0.11
C VAL A 34 -31.66 15.41 1.09
N LEU A 35 -31.25 14.86 2.22
CA LEU A 35 -30.27 15.45 3.13
C LEU A 35 -28.97 14.65 3.02
N LEU A 36 -27.84 15.33 2.91
CA LEU A 36 -26.51 14.78 3.16
C LEU A 36 -26.03 15.26 4.54
N VAL A 37 -25.35 14.40 5.29
CA VAL A 37 -24.74 14.71 6.59
C VAL A 37 -23.26 14.37 6.50
N ASP A 38 -22.41 15.36 6.72
CA ASP A 38 -20.96 15.18 6.74
C ASP A 38 -20.48 15.00 8.19
N LEU A 39 -19.98 13.81 8.53
CA LEU A 39 -19.39 13.49 9.83
C LEU A 39 -17.88 13.27 9.76
N ASP A 40 -17.24 13.52 8.62
CA ASP A 40 -15.79 13.48 8.54
C ASP A 40 -15.24 14.86 8.94
N SER A 41 -14.32 14.91 9.90
CA SER A 41 -13.70 16.19 10.31
C SER A 41 -12.86 16.82 9.19
N GLN A 42 -12.52 16.06 8.16
CA GLN A 42 -11.94 16.59 6.93
C GLN A 42 -12.92 17.44 6.11
N GLY A 43 -14.24 17.35 6.35
CA GLY A 43 -15.25 18.16 5.66
C GLY A 43 -15.30 17.96 4.15
N ASN A 44 -14.89 16.77 3.68
CA ASN A 44 -14.72 16.49 2.25
C ASN A 44 -16.06 16.43 1.51
N ALA A 45 -17.14 15.99 2.18
CA ALA A 45 -18.47 15.97 1.56
C ALA A 45 -19.04 17.38 1.45
N THR A 46 -18.70 18.24 2.40
CA THR A 46 -19.04 19.67 2.44
C THR A 46 -18.41 20.42 1.27
N MET A 47 -17.07 20.35 1.15
CA MET A 47 -16.34 20.95 0.01
C MET A 47 -16.82 20.38 -1.33
N GLY A 48 -16.98 19.06 -1.42
CA GLY A 48 -17.47 18.38 -2.63
C GLY A 48 -18.93 18.70 -3.00
N SER A 49 -19.69 19.31 -2.09
CA SER A 49 -21.06 19.81 -2.32
C SER A 49 -21.09 21.31 -2.71
N GLY A 50 -19.94 21.95 -2.86
CA GLY A 50 -19.83 23.36 -3.23
C GLY A 50 -20.04 24.33 -2.07
N VAL A 51 -19.84 23.89 -0.83
CA VAL A 51 -19.94 24.71 0.39
C VAL A 51 -18.55 24.81 1.01
N ASP A 52 -18.05 26.03 1.26
CA ASP A 52 -16.75 26.19 1.95
C ASP A 52 -16.93 25.92 3.45
N LYS A 53 -16.21 24.91 3.96
CA LYS A 53 -16.20 24.53 5.37
C LYS A 53 -15.59 25.61 6.30
N ARG A 54 -14.84 26.57 5.75
CA ARG A 54 -14.18 27.68 6.47
C ARG A 54 -15.13 28.86 6.74
N GLU A 55 -16.19 29.00 5.95
CA GLU A 55 -17.18 30.09 6.07
C GLU A 55 -18.42 29.71 6.91
N LEU A 56 -18.43 28.51 7.48
CA LEU A 56 -19.56 28.00 8.27
C LEU A 56 -19.69 28.74 9.61
N VAL A 57 -20.87 29.30 9.85
CA VAL A 57 -21.26 29.88 11.16
C VAL A 57 -21.65 28.79 12.16
N SER A 58 -22.14 27.64 11.67
CA SER A 58 -22.46 26.46 12.46
C SER A 58 -22.37 25.21 11.59
N SER A 59 -21.99 24.08 12.16
CA SER A 59 -21.78 22.80 11.48
C SER A 59 -22.42 21.62 12.24
N THR A 60 -22.24 20.41 11.72
CA THR A 60 -22.68 19.17 12.39
C THR A 60 -22.02 18.98 13.76
N TYR A 61 -20.91 19.67 14.04
CA TYR A 61 -20.32 19.81 15.37
C TYR A 61 -21.35 20.32 16.41
N ASP A 62 -21.90 21.52 16.20
CA ASP A 62 -22.83 22.17 17.13
C ASP A 62 -24.10 21.33 17.30
N LEU A 63 -24.52 20.66 16.23
CA LEU A 63 -25.68 19.78 16.21
C LEU A 63 -25.49 18.55 17.11
N LEU A 64 -24.30 17.97 17.13
CA LEU A 64 -23.99 16.79 17.96
C LEU A 64 -23.88 17.14 19.44
N LEU A 65 -23.35 18.33 19.76
CA LEU A 65 -23.31 18.85 21.12
C LEU A 65 -24.70 19.31 21.61
N GLY A 66 -25.58 19.70 20.69
CA GLY A 66 -26.93 20.18 20.96
C GLY A 66 -27.01 21.69 21.16
N GLU A 67 -26.05 22.42 20.60
CA GLU A 67 -25.93 23.88 20.67
C GLU A 67 -26.76 24.55 19.56
N SER A 68 -26.85 23.91 18.39
CA SER A 68 -27.71 24.32 17.25
C SER A 68 -28.72 23.22 16.90
N SER A 69 -29.86 23.58 16.31
CA SER A 69 -30.81 22.60 15.75
C SER A 69 -30.45 22.21 14.32
N ALA A 70 -30.94 21.04 13.87
CA ALA A 70 -30.70 20.59 12.50
C ALA A 70 -31.34 21.51 11.43
N ALA A 71 -32.28 22.37 11.81
CA ALA A 71 -32.86 23.37 10.92
C ALA A 71 -31.97 24.62 10.77
N ASP A 72 -31.17 24.94 11.80
CA ASP A 72 -30.27 26.11 11.82
C ASP A 72 -28.92 25.80 11.14
N VAL A 73 -28.44 24.56 11.29
CA VAL A 73 -27.18 24.04 10.70
C VAL A 73 -27.32 23.72 9.21
N ARG A 74 -28.55 23.47 8.74
CA ARG A 74 -28.81 23.05 7.36
C ARG A 74 -28.51 24.15 6.35
N VAL A 75 -27.67 23.81 5.37
CA VAL A 75 -27.43 24.63 4.17
C VAL A 75 -28.03 23.96 2.93
N GLN A 76 -28.50 24.76 1.97
CA GLN A 76 -29.02 24.26 0.69
C GLN A 76 -27.90 24.28 -0.36
N THR A 77 -27.67 23.16 -1.04
CA THR A 77 -26.62 23.06 -2.08
C THR A 77 -27.12 23.48 -3.46
N ALA A 78 -26.20 23.89 -4.34
CA ALA A 78 -26.51 24.26 -5.72
C ALA A 78 -27.08 23.09 -6.55
N GLU A 79 -26.81 21.84 -6.15
CA GLU A 79 -27.28 20.62 -6.83
C GLU A 79 -28.63 20.10 -6.31
N GLY A 80 -29.31 20.87 -5.44
CA GLY A 80 -30.71 20.64 -5.08
C GLY A 80 -30.95 19.59 -3.99
N TYR A 81 -29.93 19.25 -3.21
CA TYR A 81 -30.08 18.56 -1.92
C TYR A 81 -29.67 19.48 -0.76
N ASP A 82 -30.18 19.19 0.43
CA ASP A 82 -29.78 19.89 1.65
C ASP A 82 -28.55 19.19 2.27
N LEU A 83 -27.74 19.94 3.01
CA LEU A 83 -26.52 19.46 3.66
C LEU A 83 -26.51 19.90 5.13
N LEU A 84 -26.16 18.98 6.03
CA LEU A 84 -25.58 19.30 7.34
C LEU A 84 -24.05 19.24 7.17
N PRO A 85 -23.36 20.39 7.14
CA PRO A 85 -21.95 20.45 6.76
C PRO A 85 -21.03 20.03 7.91
N GLY A 86 -19.81 19.64 7.59
CA GLY A 86 -18.79 19.14 8.51
C GLY A 86 -17.47 19.90 8.34
N ASN A 87 -16.76 20.06 9.45
CA ASN A 87 -15.50 20.78 9.52
C ASN A 87 -14.59 20.17 10.62
N ILE A 88 -13.39 20.74 10.79
CA ILE A 88 -12.35 20.19 11.67
C ILE A 88 -12.79 20.06 13.14
N ASP A 89 -13.74 20.89 13.58
CA ASP A 89 -14.29 20.91 14.94
C ASP A 89 -14.96 19.59 15.33
N LEU A 90 -15.43 18.79 14.37
CA LEU A 90 -15.92 17.43 14.61
C LEU A 90 -14.92 16.55 15.39
N THR A 91 -13.61 16.82 15.25
CA THR A 91 -12.55 16.19 16.06
C THR A 91 -12.70 16.51 17.55
N ALA A 92 -13.05 17.76 17.89
CA ALA A 92 -13.34 18.18 19.25
C ALA A 92 -14.69 17.62 19.74
N ALA A 93 -15.69 17.46 18.85
CA ALA A 93 -16.95 16.80 19.22
C ALA A 93 -16.73 15.37 19.72
N GLU A 94 -15.82 14.59 19.12
CA GLU A 94 -15.56 13.22 19.62
C GLU A 94 -15.14 13.21 21.09
N ILE A 95 -14.20 14.08 21.47
CA ILE A 95 -13.69 14.21 22.83
C ILE A 95 -14.81 14.67 23.78
N GLN A 96 -15.54 15.73 23.41
CA GLN A 96 -16.62 16.28 24.24
C GLN A 96 -17.81 15.31 24.40
N LEU A 97 -18.12 14.56 23.36
CA LEU A 97 -19.14 13.51 23.39
C LEU A 97 -18.76 12.36 24.33
N MET A 98 -17.48 12.08 24.59
CA MET A 98 -17.10 11.01 25.53
C MET A 98 -17.67 11.22 26.94
N ALA A 99 -17.80 12.46 27.39
CA ALA A 99 -18.34 12.85 28.69
C ALA A 99 -19.89 12.92 28.74
N GLN A 100 -20.55 12.84 27.59
CA GLN A 100 -22.01 12.98 27.46
C GLN A 100 -22.72 11.63 27.65
N SER A 101 -23.89 11.63 28.30
CA SER A 101 -24.77 10.45 28.34
C SER A 101 -25.42 10.18 26.97
N GLU A 102 -25.56 8.90 26.62
CA GLU A 102 -26.11 8.43 25.33
C GLU A 102 -25.44 9.10 24.12
N ARG A 103 -24.11 9.30 24.23
CA ARG A 103 -23.23 9.91 23.25
C ARG A 103 -23.28 9.27 21.88
N GLU A 104 -23.56 7.97 21.80
CA GLU A 104 -23.71 7.20 20.56
C GLU A 104 -25.05 7.44 19.85
N GLN A 105 -26.00 8.13 20.47
CA GLN A 105 -27.35 8.38 19.92
C GLN A 105 -27.63 9.86 19.60
N ARG A 106 -26.62 10.74 19.65
CA ARG A 106 -26.80 12.18 19.50
C ARG A 106 -27.31 12.56 18.12
N LEU A 107 -26.69 12.05 17.07
CA LEU A 107 -27.14 12.29 15.70
C LEU A 107 -28.58 11.75 15.47
N LYS A 108 -28.89 10.58 16.03
CA LYS A 108 -30.24 9.97 15.93
C LYS A 108 -31.31 10.88 16.52
N ARG A 109 -31.01 11.55 17.64
CA ARG A 109 -31.90 12.52 18.30
C ARG A 109 -32.00 13.81 17.49
N ALA A 110 -30.88 14.32 17.01
CA ALA A 110 -30.81 15.54 16.20
C ALA A 110 -31.57 15.43 14.87
N LEU A 111 -31.51 14.28 14.19
CA LEU A 111 -32.21 14.04 12.92
C LEU A 111 -33.70 13.70 13.09
N ALA A 112 -34.14 13.28 14.29
CA ALA A 112 -35.52 12.82 14.50
C ALA A 112 -36.61 13.85 14.16
N PRO A 113 -36.50 15.16 14.50
CA PRO A 113 -37.51 16.17 14.17
C PRO A 113 -37.67 16.40 12.66
N ILE A 114 -36.56 16.35 11.91
CA ILE A 114 -36.53 16.67 10.47
C ILE A 114 -36.70 15.43 9.57
N ARG A 115 -36.81 14.23 10.15
CA ARG A 115 -36.80 12.95 9.39
C ARG A 115 -37.94 12.80 8.38
N ASP A 116 -39.06 13.50 8.55
CA ASP A 116 -40.20 13.47 7.62
C ASP A 116 -40.10 14.52 6.49
N GLU A 117 -39.17 15.48 6.58
CA GLU A 117 -38.89 16.47 5.53
C GLU A 117 -38.21 15.85 4.31
N TYR A 118 -37.61 14.66 4.45
CA TYR A 118 -36.84 13.99 3.39
C TYR A 118 -37.41 12.64 2.97
N ASP A 119 -36.98 12.19 1.80
CA ASP A 119 -37.18 10.81 1.32
C ASP A 119 -35.94 9.95 1.65
N TYR A 120 -34.76 10.56 1.58
CA TYR A 120 -33.47 9.95 1.92
C TYR A 120 -32.63 10.89 2.79
N ILE A 121 -31.95 10.33 3.80
CA ILE A 121 -30.87 11.01 4.51
C ILE A 121 -29.62 10.16 4.31
N LEU A 122 -28.59 10.72 3.71
CA LEU A 122 -27.29 10.09 3.53
C LEU A 122 -26.33 10.60 4.59
N ILE A 123 -25.49 9.73 5.15
CA ILE A 123 -24.49 10.10 6.15
C ILE A 123 -23.12 9.65 5.64
N ASP A 124 -22.20 10.58 5.38
CA ASP A 124 -20.80 10.25 5.09
C ASP A 124 -20.05 10.00 6.40
N CYS A 125 -19.39 8.85 6.52
CA CYS A 125 -18.70 8.45 7.75
C CYS A 125 -17.19 8.61 7.62
N PRO A 126 -16.47 9.01 8.70
CA PRO A 126 -15.01 9.07 8.71
C PRO A 126 -14.38 7.69 8.50
N PRO A 127 -13.07 7.62 8.18
CA PRO A 127 -12.37 6.36 7.95
C PRO A 127 -12.11 5.51 9.21
N ALA A 128 -12.42 6.00 10.41
CA ALA A 128 -12.21 5.26 11.65
C ALA A 128 -13.51 4.66 12.22
N LEU A 129 -13.39 3.60 13.02
CA LEU A 129 -14.47 3.13 13.90
C LEU A 129 -14.53 4.00 15.17
N SER A 130 -14.82 5.29 14.98
CA SER A 130 -14.84 6.31 16.01
C SER A 130 -16.26 6.60 16.52
N LEU A 131 -16.39 7.52 17.48
CA LEU A 131 -17.68 7.86 18.08
C LEU A 131 -18.65 8.55 17.08
N LEU A 132 -18.11 9.23 16.06
CA LEU A 132 -18.89 9.75 14.93
C LEU A 132 -19.46 8.62 14.06
N THR A 133 -18.66 7.61 13.73
CA THR A 133 -19.13 6.41 13.00
C THR A 133 -20.18 5.64 13.80
N LEU A 134 -20.05 5.54 15.13
CA LEU A 134 -21.09 4.97 15.99
C LEU A 134 -22.39 5.77 15.93
N ASN A 135 -22.33 7.11 15.98
CA ASN A 135 -23.50 7.99 15.82
C ASN A 135 -24.21 7.80 14.47
N ALA A 136 -23.45 7.70 13.39
CA ALA A 136 -23.97 7.44 12.04
C ALA A 136 -24.75 6.12 12.00
N LEU A 137 -24.16 5.03 12.49
CA LEU A 137 -24.75 3.69 12.47
C LEU A 137 -25.91 3.53 13.47
N ALA A 138 -25.93 4.31 14.56
CA ALA A 138 -27.06 4.38 15.48
C ALA A 138 -28.27 5.11 14.89
N ALA A 139 -28.03 6.13 14.06
CA ALA A 139 -29.05 6.91 13.38
C ALA A 139 -29.60 6.23 12.10
N ALA A 140 -28.74 5.50 11.38
CA ALA A 140 -29.08 4.89 10.10
C ALA A 140 -30.10 3.75 10.19
N ASP A 141 -30.93 3.60 9.17
CA ASP A 141 -31.71 2.37 8.97
C ASP A 141 -30.85 1.30 8.26
N SER A 142 -29.84 1.72 7.50
CA SER A 142 -28.92 0.82 6.81
C SER A 142 -27.60 1.43 6.43
N VAL A 143 -26.64 0.58 6.06
CA VAL A 143 -25.30 0.98 5.59
C VAL A 143 -25.05 0.52 4.14
N ILE A 144 -24.50 1.42 3.34
CA ILE A 144 -23.81 1.12 2.08
C ILE A 144 -22.32 0.99 2.40
N VAL A 145 -21.68 -0.04 1.85
CA VAL A 145 -20.25 -0.29 2.02
C VAL A 145 -19.53 -0.10 0.67
N PRO A 146 -18.90 1.05 0.42
CA PRO A 146 -18.01 1.25 -0.73
C PRO A 146 -16.72 0.48 -0.52
N MET A 147 -16.25 -0.23 -1.55
CA MET A 147 -14.99 -0.97 -1.50
C MET A 147 -14.30 -1.08 -2.85
N GLN A 148 -12.98 -0.98 -2.83
CA GLN A 148 -12.09 -1.34 -3.93
C GLN A 148 -11.90 -2.86 -3.94
N CYS A 149 -11.92 -3.51 -5.09
CA CYS A 149 -11.67 -4.95 -5.22
C CYS A 149 -10.16 -5.23 -5.28
N GLU A 150 -9.51 -5.17 -4.11
CA GLU A 150 -8.07 -5.37 -3.90
C GLU A 150 -7.82 -6.51 -2.90
N TYR A 151 -6.55 -6.88 -2.66
CA TYR A 151 -6.17 -8.05 -1.86
C TYR A 151 -6.82 -8.10 -0.46
N TYR A 152 -6.69 -7.03 0.32
CA TYR A 152 -7.23 -6.93 1.69
C TYR A 152 -8.73 -6.57 1.75
N ALA A 153 -9.44 -6.53 0.61
CA ALA A 153 -10.79 -5.97 0.56
C ALA A 153 -11.85 -6.84 1.24
N LEU A 154 -11.63 -8.15 1.33
CA LEU A 154 -12.54 -9.09 2.01
C LEU A 154 -12.35 -9.08 3.53
N GLU A 155 -11.11 -8.96 3.99
CA GLU A 155 -10.76 -8.87 5.41
C GLU A 155 -11.37 -7.63 6.07
N GLY A 156 -11.16 -6.44 5.46
CA GLY A 156 -11.77 -5.20 5.94
C GLY A 156 -13.31 -5.18 5.86
N LEU A 157 -13.91 -6.02 5.01
CA LEU A 157 -15.35 -6.19 4.94
C LEU A 157 -15.86 -7.07 6.10
N SER A 158 -15.15 -8.12 6.48
CA SER A 158 -15.48 -8.96 7.65
C SER A 158 -15.48 -8.14 8.94
N ALA A 159 -14.43 -7.36 9.20
CA ALA A 159 -14.34 -6.50 10.39
C ALA A 159 -15.50 -5.48 10.47
N LEU A 160 -15.94 -4.94 9.34
CA LEU A 160 -17.11 -4.06 9.27
C LEU A 160 -18.42 -4.81 9.52
N VAL A 161 -18.58 -6.04 9.00
CA VAL A 161 -19.76 -6.88 9.27
C VAL A 161 -19.87 -7.21 10.75
N GLU A 162 -18.79 -7.64 11.39
CA GLU A 162 -18.74 -7.90 12.84
C GLU A 162 -19.12 -6.65 13.65
N THR A 163 -18.59 -5.49 13.26
CA THR A 163 -18.96 -4.18 13.85
C THR A 163 -20.46 -3.91 13.74
N ILE A 164 -21.05 -4.13 12.56
CA ILE A 164 -22.48 -3.94 12.32
C ILE A 164 -23.30 -4.91 13.18
N GLU A 165 -22.89 -6.18 13.30
CA GLU A 165 -23.61 -7.16 14.11
C GLU A 165 -23.54 -6.83 15.61
N ALA A 166 -22.38 -6.41 16.12
CA ALA A 166 -22.23 -5.92 17.49
C ALA A 166 -23.12 -4.68 17.77
N LEU A 167 -23.25 -3.76 16.82
CA LEU A 167 -24.14 -2.59 16.95
C LEU A 167 -25.61 -2.97 16.87
N ARG A 168 -25.99 -3.96 16.07
CA ARG A 168 -27.36 -4.48 16.03
C ARG A 168 -27.79 -5.13 17.33
N ALA A 169 -26.88 -5.82 18.00
CA ALA A 169 -27.16 -6.44 19.30
C ALA A 169 -27.41 -5.40 20.40
N ASN A 170 -26.66 -4.30 20.41
CA ASN A 170 -26.57 -3.40 21.56
C ASN A 170 -27.19 -2.00 21.38
N LEU A 171 -27.33 -1.49 20.15
CA LEU A 171 -27.65 -0.07 19.90
C LEU A 171 -28.71 0.17 18.82
N ASN A 172 -28.68 -0.57 17.71
CA ASN A 172 -29.61 -0.38 16.60
C ASN A 172 -30.04 -1.70 15.93
N PRO A 173 -30.98 -2.46 16.52
CA PRO A 173 -31.42 -3.77 15.99
C PRO A 173 -31.99 -3.72 14.56
N ALA A 174 -32.51 -2.56 14.15
CA ALA A 174 -33.10 -2.33 12.83
C ALA A 174 -32.07 -2.12 11.71
N LEU A 175 -30.80 -1.83 12.04
CA LEU A 175 -29.74 -1.57 11.07
C LEU A 175 -29.55 -2.79 10.14
N GLU A 176 -29.48 -2.56 8.83
CA GLU A 176 -29.21 -3.62 7.84
C GLU A 176 -28.15 -3.18 6.81
N ILE A 177 -27.52 -4.13 6.13
CA ILE A 177 -26.63 -3.82 5.00
C ILE A 177 -27.52 -3.56 3.77
N GLU A 178 -27.58 -2.30 3.31
CA GLU A 178 -28.34 -1.90 2.11
C GLU A 178 -27.68 -2.48 0.84
N GLY A 179 -26.34 -2.43 0.83
CA GLY A 179 -25.55 -3.17 -0.14
C GLY A 179 -24.06 -2.84 -0.15
N VAL A 180 -23.31 -3.68 -0.86
CA VAL A 180 -21.86 -3.53 -1.09
C VAL A 180 -21.65 -2.91 -2.48
N LEU A 181 -20.96 -1.77 -2.53
CA LEU A 181 -20.70 -1.00 -3.75
C LEU A 181 -19.24 -1.17 -4.17
N ARG A 182 -19.02 -1.65 -5.39
CA ARG A 182 -17.68 -1.79 -5.97
C ARG A 182 -17.24 -0.46 -6.57
N THR A 183 -16.19 0.13 -6.02
CA THR A 183 -15.66 1.46 -6.39
C THR A 183 -14.28 1.38 -7.03
N MET A 184 -13.95 2.40 -7.84
CA MET A 184 -12.70 2.50 -8.60
C MET A 184 -12.34 1.25 -9.43
N PHE A 185 -13.36 0.53 -9.90
CA PHE A 185 -13.20 -0.81 -10.48
C PHE A 185 -12.54 -0.76 -11.86
N ASP A 186 -11.51 -1.59 -12.08
CA ASP A 186 -10.94 -1.85 -13.40
C ASP A 186 -11.23 -3.31 -13.82
N VAL A 187 -12.03 -3.43 -14.88
CA VAL A 187 -12.44 -4.71 -15.48
C VAL A 187 -11.24 -5.50 -16.06
N ARG A 188 -10.11 -4.82 -16.34
CA ARG A 188 -8.87 -5.45 -16.84
C ARG A 188 -8.09 -6.18 -15.74
N ASN A 189 -8.34 -5.86 -14.46
CA ASN A 189 -7.60 -6.42 -13.34
C ASN A 189 -8.20 -7.77 -12.90
N ASN A 190 -7.42 -8.85 -13.06
CA ASN A 190 -7.85 -10.21 -12.72
C ASN A 190 -8.12 -10.39 -11.21
N LEU A 191 -7.36 -9.72 -10.34
CA LEU A 191 -7.60 -9.75 -8.89
C LEU A 191 -8.93 -9.06 -8.55
N ALA A 192 -9.19 -7.90 -9.15
CA ALA A 192 -10.45 -7.18 -8.95
C ALA A 192 -11.66 -8.02 -9.41
N ASN A 193 -11.54 -8.72 -10.54
CA ASN A 193 -12.57 -9.64 -11.02
C ASN A 193 -12.77 -10.84 -10.08
N ALA A 194 -11.70 -11.43 -9.53
CA ALA A 194 -11.77 -12.53 -8.58
C ALA A 194 -12.47 -12.13 -7.27
N VAL A 195 -12.00 -11.04 -6.64
CA VAL A 195 -12.61 -10.46 -5.42
C VAL A 195 -14.07 -10.07 -5.67
N SER A 196 -14.39 -9.50 -6.83
CA SER A 196 -15.79 -9.20 -7.21
C SER A 196 -16.67 -10.45 -7.36
N ALA A 197 -16.12 -11.57 -7.81
CA ALA A 197 -16.85 -12.83 -7.89
C ALA A 197 -17.16 -13.37 -6.48
N GLU A 198 -16.16 -13.39 -5.60
CA GLU A 198 -16.29 -13.85 -4.21
C GLU A 198 -17.27 -12.98 -3.39
N LEU A 199 -17.24 -11.65 -3.57
CA LEU A 199 -18.26 -10.76 -3.03
C LEU A 199 -19.68 -11.12 -3.49
N THR A 200 -19.82 -11.47 -4.76
CA THR A 200 -21.13 -11.85 -5.34
C THR A 200 -21.59 -13.21 -4.81
N GLU A 201 -20.68 -14.15 -4.56
CA GLU A 201 -20.97 -15.44 -3.95
C GLU A 201 -21.40 -15.30 -2.47
N HIS A 202 -20.68 -14.50 -1.69
CA HIS A 202 -20.93 -14.34 -0.25
C HIS A 202 -22.13 -13.42 0.05
N PHE A 203 -22.23 -12.27 -0.61
CA PHE A 203 -23.25 -11.25 -0.31
C PHE A 203 -24.48 -11.31 -1.23
N GLY A 204 -24.42 -12.06 -2.35
CA GLY A 204 -25.54 -12.27 -3.26
C GLY A 204 -26.19 -10.95 -3.72
N ASP A 205 -27.53 -10.87 -3.59
CA ASP A 205 -28.31 -9.68 -3.96
C ASP A 205 -27.96 -8.41 -3.14
N ARG A 206 -27.19 -8.50 -2.05
CA ARG A 206 -26.67 -7.32 -1.34
C ARG A 206 -25.56 -6.63 -2.12
N VAL A 207 -24.84 -7.29 -3.04
CA VAL A 207 -23.93 -6.56 -3.93
C VAL A 207 -24.75 -5.69 -4.89
N PHE A 208 -24.42 -4.41 -5.02
CA PHE A 208 -25.04 -3.56 -6.02
C PHE A 208 -24.67 -4.05 -7.42
N ARG A 209 -25.66 -4.11 -8.33
CA ARG A 209 -25.40 -4.44 -9.74
C ARG A 209 -24.59 -3.34 -10.41
N THR A 210 -24.82 -2.12 -9.96
CA THR A 210 -24.02 -0.94 -10.31
C THR A 210 -22.57 -1.10 -9.83
N ILE A 211 -21.62 -0.75 -10.70
CA ILE A 211 -20.18 -0.72 -10.42
C ILE A 211 -19.69 0.68 -10.77
N VAL A 212 -18.96 1.33 -9.86
CA VAL A 212 -18.34 2.65 -10.11
C VAL A 212 -16.92 2.40 -10.66
N PRO A 213 -16.65 2.71 -11.94
CA PRO A 213 -15.33 2.47 -12.53
C PRO A 213 -14.31 3.50 -12.03
N ARG A 214 -13.01 3.19 -12.15
CA ARG A 214 -11.96 4.21 -12.07
C ARG A 214 -12.18 5.23 -13.21
N ASN A 215 -12.23 6.52 -12.88
CA ASN A 215 -12.61 7.57 -13.82
C ASN A 215 -12.03 8.93 -13.38
N VAL A 216 -11.26 9.58 -14.26
CA VAL A 216 -10.57 10.86 -13.96
C VAL A 216 -11.57 11.99 -13.65
N ARG A 217 -12.63 12.16 -14.47
CA ARG A 217 -13.68 13.18 -14.24
C ARG A 217 -14.32 13.10 -12.85
N LEU A 218 -14.49 11.89 -12.31
CA LEU A 218 -15.02 11.65 -10.96
C LEU A 218 -14.06 12.08 -9.84
N ALA A 219 -12.74 12.08 -10.12
CA ALA A 219 -11.71 12.59 -9.21
C ALA A 219 -11.50 14.10 -9.35
N GLU A 220 -11.74 14.68 -10.53
CA GLU A 220 -11.70 16.12 -10.77
C GLU A 220 -12.87 16.87 -10.09
N ALA A 221 -14.09 16.33 -10.17
CA ALA A 221 -15.32 17.04 -9.77
C ALA A 221 -15.28 17.72 -8.37
N PRO A 222 -14.74 17.10 -7.30
CA PRO A 222 -14.62 17.73 -5.98
C PRO A 222 -13.77 19.01 -5.97
N SER A 223 -12.73 19.12 -6.81
CA SER A 223 -11.90 20.33 -6.91
C SER A 223 -12.65 21.52 -7.52
N HIS A 224 -13.77 21.27 -8.20
CA HIS A 224 -14.70 22.27 -8.71
C HIS A 224 -15.88 22.52 -7.76
N GLY A 225 -15.91 21.91 -6.57
CA GLY A 225 -17.03 22.00 -5.64
C GLY A 225 -18.33 21.39 -6.19
N GLN A 226 -18.23 20.33 -7.01
CA GLN A 226 -19.36 19.73 -7.70
C GLN A 226 -19.34 18.20 -7.57
N SER A 227 -20.53 17.59 -7.55
CA SER A 227 -20.68 16.19 -7.87
C SER A 227 -20.38 15.94 -9.35
N ILE A 228 -20.08 14.68 -9.71
CA ILE A 228 -19.96 14.24 -11.09
C ILE A 228 -21.25 14.42 -11.89
N VAL A 229 -22.42 14.55 -11.24
CA VAL A 229 -23.70 14.79 -11.92
C VAL A 229 -23.82 16.26 -12.35
N GLY A 230 -23.28 17.18 -11.56
CA GLY A 230 -23.12 18.60 -11.92
C GLY A 230 -21.97 18.84 -12.91
N TYR A 231 -20.82 18.20 -12.68
CA TYR A 231 -19.59 18.39 -13.45
C TYR A 231 -19.62 17.73 -14.85
N ASP A 232 -19.81 16.40 -14.91
CA ASP A 232 -19.95 15.66 -16.18
C ASP A 232 -20.90 14.47 -16.00
N ARG A 233 -22.20 14.77 -16.11
CA ARG A 233 -23.29 13.80 -16.05
C ARG A 233 -23.16 12.64 -17.06
N ALA A 234 -22.52 12.88 -18.20
CA ALA A 234 -22.37 11.91 -19.28
C ALA A 234 -21.15 11.00 -19.09
N SER A 235 -20.23 11.35 -18.18
CA SER A 235 -19.09 10.53 -17.80
C SER A 235 -19.50 9.13 -17.32
N ARG A 236 -18.55 8.19 -17.40
CA ARG A 236 -18.73 6.83 -16.85
C ARG A 236 -19.02 6.84 -15.34
N GLY A 237 -18.53 7.83 -14.60
CA GLY A 237 -18.85 8.04 -13.18
C GLY A 237 -20.28 8.53 -12.97
N GLY A 238 -20.72 9.55 -13.71
CA GLY A 238 -22.08 10.09 -13.65
C GLY A 238 -23.15 9.08 -14.02
N VAL A 239 -22.94 8.32 -15.10
CA VAL A 239 -23.83 7.21 -15.49
C VAL A 239 -23.88 6.13 -14.40
N ALA A 240 -22.76 5.82 -13.74
CA ALA A 240 -22.74 4.86 -12.64
C ALA A 240 -23.54 5.34 -11.43
N TYR A 241 -23.32 6.57 -10.93
CA TYR A 241 -24.06 7.07 -9.75
C TYR A 241 -25.55 7.30 -10.00
N LEU A 242 -25.94 7.74 -11.20
CA LEU A 242 -27.35 7.77 -11.61
C LEU A 242 -27.96 6.36 -11.65
N GLY A 243 -27.20 5.36 -12.10
CA GLY A 243 -27.57 3.94 -12.03
C GLY A 243 -27.77 3.45 -10.59
N LEU A 244 -26.86 3.81 -9.69
CA LEU A 244 -26.93 3.45 -8.26
C LEU A 244 -28.17 4.06 -7.60
N ALA A 245 -28.44 5.35 -7.83
CA ALA A 245 -29.64 6.03 -7.35
C ALA A 245 -30.93 5.34 -7.85
N GLY A 246 -30.98 4.97 -9.13
CA GLY A 246 -32.08 4.20 -9.70
C GLY A 246 -32.23 2.81 -9.06
N GLU A 247 -31.13 2.12 -8.77
CA GLU A 247 -31.12 0.83 -8.10
C GLU A 247 -31.65 0.92 -6.65
N ILE A 248 -31.22 1.94 -5.90
CA ILE A 248 -31.67 2.20 -4.52
C ILE A 248 -33.15 2.61 -4.46
N ILE A 249 -33.61 3.49 -5.36
CA ILE A 249 -35.03 3.86 -5.46
C ILE A 249 -35.89 2.62 -5.76
N ARG A 250 -35.43 1.73 -6.65
CA ARG A 250 -36.12 0.47 -6.93
C ARG A 250 -36.17 -0.47 -5.72
N ARG A 251 -35.02 -0.73 -5.06
CA ARG A 251 -34.94 -1.56 -3.84
C ARG A 251 -35.87 -1.05 -2.73
N ASN A 252 -35.90 0.27 -2.50
CA ASN A 252 -36.78 0.90 -1.51
C ASN A 252 -38.27 0.79 -1.88
N ASN A 253 -38.62 1.00 -3.16
CA ASN A 253 -40.00 0.83 -3.65
C ASN A 253 -40.50 -0.63 -3.53
N GLU A 254 -39.63 -1.61 -3.78
CA GLU A 254 -39.94 -3.03 -3.59
C GLU A 254 -40.16 -3.36 -2.09
N ARG A 255 -39.30 -2.85 -1.20
CA ARG A 255 -39.43 -2.97 0.27
C ARG A 255 -40.75 -2.37 0.79
N ASN A 256 -41.11 -1.18 0.30
CA ASN A 256 -42.35 -0.47 0.65
C ASN A 256 -43.62 -1.12 0.06
N LYS A 257 -43.50 -1.95 -0.98
CA LYS A 257 -44.60 -2.80 -1.46
C LYS A 257 -44.73 -4.06 -0.61
N ALA A 258 -43.61 -4.69 -0.26
CA ALA A 258 -43.58 -5.89 0.57
C ALA A 258 -44.13 -5.64 2.00
N SER A 259 -43.89 -4.46 2.58
CA SER A 259 -44.43 -4.08 3.89
C SER A 259 -45.93 -3.75 3.89
N LYS A 260 -46.53 -3.48 2.72
CA LYS A 260 -47.97 -3.17 2.57
C LYS A 260 -48.84 -4.36 2.17
N ALA A 261 -48.25 -5.51 1.85
CA ALA A 261 -49.01 -6.73 1.58
C ALA A 261 -49.51 -7.37 2.90
N PRO A 262 -50.75 -7.90 2.95
CA PRO A 262 -51.23 -8.61 4.14
C PRO A 262 -50.32 -9.81 4.43
N ALA A 263 -49.97 -10.01 5.70
CA ALA A 263 -48.92 -10.93 6.13
C ALA A 263 -49.27 -12.41 5.87
N ALA A 264 -49.02 -12.86 4.64
CA ALA A 264 -48.86 -14.27 4.35
C ALA A 264 -47.73 -14.81 5.25
N LYS A 265 -47.99 -15.93 5.95
CA LYS A 265 -47.06 -16.54 6.90
C LYS A 265 -45.66 -16.61 6.28
N LYS A 266 -44.74 -15.78 6.78
CA LYS A 266 -43.32 -15.92 6.44
C LYS A 266 -42.94 -17.36 6.74
N ARG A 267 -42.52 -18.09 5.69
CA ARG A 267 -41.88 -19.39 5.89
C ARG A 267 -40.66 -19.08 6.76
N GLY A 268 -40.67 -19.55 8.00
CA GLY A 268 -39.54 -19.37 8.91
C GLY A 268 -38.27 -19.86 8.23
N LEU A 269 -37.12 -19.30 8.61
CA LEU A 269 -35.83 -19.67 8.03
C LEU A 269 -35.75 -21.19 7.95
N GLY A 270 -35.48 -21.69 6.74
CA GLY A 270 -35.46 -23.12 6.49
C GLY A 270 -34.47 -23.78 7.45
N ARG A 271 -34.93 -24.85 8.12
CA ARG A 271 -34.18 -25.70 9.04
C ARG A 271 -32.89 -26.22 8.39
N GLY A 272 -31.85 -25.38 8.38
CA GLY A 272 -30.64 -25.57 7.56
C GLY A 272 -29.35 -25.24 8.28
N LEU A 273 -29.30 -24.17 9.10
CA LEU A 273 -28.12 -23.90 9.94
C LEU A 273 -27.99 -24.91 11.08
N ASP A 274 -29.06 -25.16 11.84
CA ASP A 274 -29.06 -26.12 12.97
C ASP A 274 -28.83 -27.59 12.55
N ALA A 275 -28.88 -27.88 11.25
CA ALA A 275 -28.65 -29.21 10.67
C ALA A 275 -27.28 -29.35 9.99
N LEU A 276 -26.57 -28.24 9.75
CA LEU A 276 -25.18 -28.22 9.27
C LEU A 276 -24.20 -28.15 10.44
N LEU A 277 -24.59 -27.55 11.56
CA LEU A 277 -23.89 -27.67 12.84
C LEU A 277 -24.17 -29.05 13.46
N GLY A 278 -23.45 -30.06 12.96
CA GLY A 278 -23.40 -31.39 13.56
C GLY A 278 -22.93 -31.35 15.02
N PRO A 279 -23.02 -32.48 15.76
CA PRO A 279 -22.62 -32.51 17.17
C PRO A 279 -21.16 -32.06 17.32
N LYS A 280 -20.95 -30.99 18.08
CA LYS A 280 -19.70 -30.23 18.21
C LYS A 280 -18.45 -31.11 18.18
N GLY A 281 -17.70 -31.09 17.07
CA GLY A 281 -16.30 -31.44 17.07
C GLY A 281 -15.52 -30.39 17.87
N SER A 282 -14.65 -30.81 18.79
CA SER A 282 -14.02 -29.96 19.82
C SER A 282 -12.92 -29.02 19.31
N VAL A 283 -12.99 -28.57 18.05
CA VAL A 283 -12.00 -27.69 17.40
C VAL A 283 -12.61 -26.38 16.88
N SER A 284 -13.90 -26.33 16.53
CA SER A 284 -14.54 -25.11 15.96
C SER A 284 -14.68 -23.93 16.95
N GLN A 285 -14.32 -24.09 18.23
CA GLN A 285 -14.26 -22.98 19.19
C GLN A 285 -12.87 -22.33 19.31
N VAL A 286 -11.87 -22.83 18.57
CA VAL A 286 -10.46 -22.44 18.75
C VAL A 286 -10.08 -21.17 17.98
N GLN A 287 -10.82 -20.81 16.93
CA GLN A 287 -10.43 -19.74 15.99
C GLN A 287 -10.59 -18.30 16.51
N ALA A 288 -11.17 -18.10 17.70
CA ALA A 288 -11.48 -16.76 18.21
C ALA A 288 -10.33 -16.04 18.95
N SER A 289 -9.10 -16.59 18.98
CA SER A 289 -8.05 -16.03 19.87
C SER A 289 -6.58 -16.31 19.49
N THR A 290 -6.19 -16.17 18.22
CA THR A 290 -4.77 -16.29 17.80
C THR A 290 -4.06 -14.96 17.50
N ALA A 291 -4.78 -13.86 17.30
CA ALA A 291 -4.17 -12.55 17.00
C ALA A 291 -3.99 -11.63 18.22
N VAL A 292 -4.84 -11.76 19.26
CA VAL A 292 -4.76 -10.98 20.50
C VAL A 292 -4.99 -11.92 21.69
N ILE A 293 -4.04 -11.99 22.62
CA ILE A 293 -4.20 -12.72 23.89
C ILE A 293 -4.72 -11.74 24.96
N GLU A 294 -5.90 -11.18 24.70
CA GLU A 294 -6.69 -10.47 25.72
C GLU A 294 -7.64 -11.46 26.41
N PRO A 295 -7.83 -11.34 27.73
CA PRO A 295 -8.69 -12.26 28.48
C PRO A 295 -10.15 -12.08 28.07
N LEU A 296 -10.77 -13.14 27.55
CA LEU A 296 -12.21 -13.20 27.33
C LEU A 296 -12.97 -13.04 28.66
N PRO A 297 -14.26 -12.63 28.67
CA PRO A 297 -15.03 -12.44 29.90
C PRO A 297 -15.12 -13.72 30.76
N GLY A 298 -14.28 -13.81 31.79
CA GLY A 298 -14.13 -14.99 32.66
C GLY A 298 -12.71 -15.59 32.70
N GLU A 299 -11.80 -15.16 31.84
CA GLU A 299 -10.41 -15.63 31.82
C GLU A 299 -9.55 -14.91 32.86
N VAL A 300 -8.71 -15.67 33.57
CA VAL A 300 -7.90 -15.15 34.67
C VAL A 300 -6.46 -14.94 34.21
N LEU A 301 -6.10 -13.69 33.94
CA LEU A 301 -4.71 -13.25 33.83
C LEU A 301 -4.02 -13.46 35.18
N ARG A 302 -2.86 -14.13 35.18
CA ARG A 302 -2.05 -14.37 36.38
C ARG A 302 -0.60 -14.03 36.09
N LYS A 303 0.18 -13.69 37.12
CA LYS A 303 1.65 -13.80 37.06
C LYS A 303 2.04 -15.18 37.57
N LEU A 304 2.95 -15.86 36.88
CA LEU A 304 3.52 -17.13 37.32
C LEU A 304 5.05 -17.07 37.27
N PRO A 305 5.76 -17.73 38.20
CA PRO A 305 7.21 -17.87 38.13
C PRO A 305 7.63 -18.54 36.82
N VAL A 306 8.65 -17.99 36.17
CA VAL A 306 9.15 -18.47 34.87
C VAL A 306 9.57 -19.94 34.91
N GLY A 307 10.06 -20.41 36.06
CA GLY A 307 10.43 -21.81 36.30
C GLY A 307 9.28 -22.79 36.55
N GLN A 308 8.02 -22.33 36.69
CA GLN A 308 6.83 -23.20 36.76
C GLN A 308 6.24 -23.51 35.37
N LEU A 309 6.73 -22.84 34.33
CA LEU A 309 6.34 -23.05 32.94
C LEU A 309 7.29 -24.04 32.26
N GLN A 310 6.75 -24.96 31.48
CA GLN A 310 7.51 -25.91 30.66
C GLN A 310 7.10 -25.81 29.18
N PRO A 311 8.04 -26.02 28.23
CA PRO A 311 7.75 -26.00 26.80
C PRO A 311 6.78 -27.11 26.41
N GLY A 312 5.96 -26.84 25.39
CA GLY A 312 4.93 -27.77 24.94
C GLY A 312 5.53 -29.01 24.27
N LYS A 313 5.02 -30.20 24.60
CA LYS A 313 5.52 -31.49 24.07
C LYS A 313 5.50 -31.59 22.53
N TYR A 314 4.73 -30.74 21.86
CA TYR A 314 4.47 -30.76 20.42
C TYR A 314 4.96 -29.49 19.68
N GLN A 315 5.71 -28.59 20.34
CA GLN A 315 6.29 -27.41 19.69
C GLN A 315 7.49 -27.81 18.80
N PRO A 316 7.51 -27.48 17.49
CA PRO A 316 8.43 -28.10 16.53
C PRO A 316 9.83 -27.46 16.44
N ARG A 317 10.11 -26.34 17.13
CA ARG A 317 11.40 -25.62 17.01
C ARG A 317 12.54 -26.34 17.73
N ARG A 318 13.16 -27.31 17.05
CA ARG A 318 14.43 -27.94 17.49
C ARG A 318 15.63 -27.02 17.37
N GLU A 319 15.60 -26.08 16.44
CA GLU A 319 16.59 -25.01 16.29
C GLU A 319 15.86 -23.65 16.32
N MET A 320 16.47 -22.67 16.99
CA MET A 320 16.02 -21.28 17.04
C MET A 320 17.22 -20.38 16.75
N ASP A 321 16.99 -19.37 15.92
CA ASP A 321 17.93 -18.27 15.69
C ASP A 321 18.23 -17.55 17.02
N GLN A 322 19.50 -17.52 17.42
CA GLN A 322 19.93 -16.93 18.68
C GLN A 322 19.94 -15.39 18.65
N GLY A 323 20.17 -14.76 17.48
CA GLY A 323 20.18 -13.30 17.36
C GLY A 323 18.80 -12.72 17.65
N LYS A 324 17.79 -13.20 16.93
CA LYS A 324 16.37 -12.84 17.09
C LYS A 324 15.75 -13.24 18.43
N LEU A 325 16.49 -13.95 19.28
CA LEU A 325 16.08 -14.24 20.65
C LEU A 325 16.71 -13.28 21.67
N SER A 326 17.92 -12.79 21.39
CA SER A 326 18.57 -11.73 22.20
C SER A 326 17.81 -10.41 22.08
N GLU A 327 17.54 -9.94 20.86
CA GLU A 327 16.77 -8.72 20.58
C GLU A 327 15.43 -8.67 21.36
N LEU A 328 14.72 -9.81 21.40
CA LEU A 328 13.46 -9.96 22.12
C LEU A 328 13.67 -9.99 23.65
N ALA A 329 14.79 -10.52 24.14
CA ALA A 329 15.14 -10.50 25.56
C ALA A 329 15.47 -9.08 26.02
N ASP A 330 16.18 -8.29 25.22
CA ASP A 330 16.51 -6.89 25.52
C ASP A 330 15.25 -6.00 25.51
N SER A 331 14.33 -6.23 24.57
CA SER A 331 12.98 -5.62 24.59
C SER A 331 12.16 -6.00 25.83
N ILE A 332 12.14 -7.30 26.20
CA ILE A 332 11.41 -7.77 27.39
C ILE A 332 12.05 -7.25 28.69
N LYS A 333 13.36 -7.00 28.72
CA LYS A 333 14.07 -6.43 29.87
C LYS A 333 13.72 -4.97 30.13
N SER A 334 13.42 -4.20 29.08
CA SER A 334 13.06 -2.77 29.19
C SER A 334 11.56 -2.54 29.43
N GLN A 335 10.69 -3.26 28.71
CA GLN A 335 9.24 -3.02 28.72
C GLN A 335 8.42 -4.13 29.42
N GLY A 336 9.07 -5.22 29.85
CA GLY A 336 8.38 -6.41 30.32
C GLY A 336 7.71 -7.20 29.19
N VAL A 337 6.96 -8.24 29.56
CA VAL A 337 6.21 -9.06 28.60
C VAL A 337 4.87 -8.40 28.29
N ILE A 338 4.81 -7.63 27.21
CA ILE A 338 3.62 -6.86 26.79
C ILE A 338 2.40 -7.76 26.55
N GLN A 339 2.58 -8.87 25.83
CA GLN A 339 1.51 -9.84 25.56
C GLN A 339 1.68 -11.08 26.46
N PRO A 340 0.65 -11.50 27.23
CA PRO A 340 0.76 -12.64 28.13
C PRO A 340 0.95 -13.97 27.39
N ILE A 341 1.60 -14.92 28.07
CA ILE A 341 1.90 -16.25 27.54
C ILE A 341 0.70 -17.17 27.78
N LEU A 342 0.24 -17.90 26.77
CA LEU A 342 -0.89 -18.82 26.92
C LEU A 342 -0.40 -20.16 27.47
N VAL A 343 -0.95 -20.58 28.59
CA VAL A 343 -0.56 -21.82 29.29
C VAL A 343 -1.78 -22.66 29.69
N ARG A 344 -1.56 -23.96 29.90
CA ARG A 344 -2.55 -24.85 30.53
C ARG A 344 -2.00 -25.48 31.80
N GLN A 345 -2.87 -25.73 32.77
CA GLN A 345 -2.49 -26.35 34.03
C GLN A 345 -2.36 -27.87 33.89
N LEU A 346 -1.27 -28.44 34.41
CA LEU A 346 -1.03 -29.89 34.44
C LEU A 346 -1.44 -30.49 35.81
N PRO A 347 -1.75 -31.80 35.89
CA PRO A 347 -2.16 -32.46 37.14
C PRO A 347 -1.16 -32.36 38.30
N ALA A 348 0.11 -32.05 38.02
CA ALA A 348 1.17 -31.89 39.01
C ALA A 348 1.36 -30.44 39.52
N GLY A 349 0.53 -29.49 39.09
CA GLY A 349 0.62 -28.07 39.48
C GLY A 349 1.58 -27.22 38.63
N ASN A 350 2.34 -27.83 37.72
CA ASN A 350 3.12 -27.12 36.68
C ASN A 350 2.23 -26.68 35.51
N PHE A 351 2.74 -25.80 34.65
CA PHE A 351 2.01 -25.27 33.50
C PHE A 351 2.73 -25.55 32.19
N GLU A 352 2.00 -26.06 31.19
CA GLU A 352 2.52 -26.27 29.84
C GLU A 352 2.24 -25.06 28.96
N ILE A 353 3.26 -24.56 28.27
CA ILE A 353 3.14 -23.44 27.32
C ILE A 353 2.43 -23.92 26.07
N VAL A 354 1.30 -23.29 25.76
CA VAL A 354 0.49 -23.54 24.55
C VAL A 354 0.97 -22.62 23.44
N ALA A 355 1.08 -21.31 23.72
CA ALA A 355 1.58 -20.30 22.78
C ALA A 355 2.44 -19.24 23.50
N GLY A 356 3.41 -18.66 22.79
CA GLY A 356 4.34 -17.65 23.33
C GLY A 356 5.69 -18.16 23.83
N GLU A 357 6.15 -19.34 23.40
CA GLU A 357 7.41 -19.96 23.83
C GLU A 357 8.64 -19.03 23.69
N ARG A 358 8.72 -18.25 22.60
CA ARG A 358 9.79 -17.26 22.39
C ARG A 358 9.80 -16.19 23.49
N ARG A 359 8.63 -15.72 23.94
CA ARG A 359 8.51 -14.75 25.04
C ARG A 359 8.95 -15.36 26.37
N TRP A 360 8.63 -16.63 26.64
CA TRP A 360 9.12 -17.36 27.82
C TRP A 360 10.66 -17.47 27.83
N ARG A 361 11.27 -17.97 26.74
CA ARG A 361 12.73 -18.11 26.65
C ARG A 361 13.46 -16.77 26.71
N ALA A 362 12.93 -15.75 26.04
CA ALA A 362 13.46 -14.38 26.12
C ALA A 362 13.31 -13.78 27.53
N SER A 363 12.24 -14.11 28.26
CA SER A 363 12.08 -13.73 29.69
C SER A 363 13.09 -14.41 30.61
N GLN A 364 13.45 -15.67 30.32
CA GLN A 364 14.55 -16.36 31.03
C GLN A 364 15.90 -15.68 30.79
N LEU A 365 16.19 -15.27 29.55
CA LEU A 365 17.41 -14.55 29.19
C LEU A 365 17.44 -13.13 29.78
N ALA A 366 16.29 -12.45 29.82
CA ALA A 366 16.12 -11.14 30.46
C ALA A 366 16.23 -11.18 32.00
N GLY A 367 16.20 -12.38 32.61
CA GLY A 367 16.29 -12.56 34.06
C GLY A 367 15.01 -12.25 34.83
N LEU A 368 13.83 -12.36 34.20
CA LEU A 368 12.55 -12.15 34.88
C LEU A 368 12.20 -13.34 35.79
N ASP A 369 11.85 -13.06 37.04
CA ASP A 369 11.36 -14.07 37.99
C ASP A 369 9.94 -14.55 37.64
N GLU A 370 9.06 -13.64 37.22
CA GLU A 370 7.65 -13.89 36.89
C GLU A 370 7.27 -13.34 35.52
N VAL A 371 6.34 -14.03 34.84
CA VAL A 371 5.74 -13.60 33.57
C VAL A 371 4.21 -13.57 33.64
N PRO A 372 3.55 -12.64 32.92
CA PRO A 372 2.11 -12.64 32.77
C PRO A 372 1.67 -13.79 31.87
N VAL A 373 0.68 -14.55 32.34
CA VAL A 373 0.11 -15.71 31.66
C VAL A 373 -1.41 -15.66 31.64
N VAL A 374 -2.00 -16.26 30.62
CA VAL A 374 -3.42 -16.64 30.61
C VAL A 374 -3.49 -18.15 30.78
N VAL A 375 -4.18 -18.61 31.83
CA VAL A 375 -4.38 -20.05 32.09
C VAL A 375 -5.70 -20.50 31.45
N ARG A 376 -5.65 -21.46 30.52
CA ARG A 376 -6.84 -22.11 29.95
C ARG A 376 -6.83 -23.62 30.23
N GLU A 377 -8.00 -24.18 30.53
CA GLU A 377 -8.19 -25.64 30.54
C GLU A 377 -8.39 -26.11 29.10
N LEU A 378 -7.35 -26.71 28.52
CA LEU A 378 -7.33 -27.18 27.12
C LEU A 378 -6.96 -28.67 27.06
N GLU A 379 -7.79 -29.45 26.35
CA GLU A 379 -7.50 -30.85 26.04
C GLU A 379 -6.22 -30.99 25.20
N ASP A 380 -5.52 -32.12 25.33
CA ASP A 380 -4.29 -32.43 24.56
C ASP A 380 -4.49 -32.21 23.04
N ARG A 381 -5.67 -32.61 22.54
CA ARG A 381 -6.04 -32.43 21.14
C ARG A 381 -6.11 -30.94 20.76
N THR A 382 -6.81 -30.13 21.54
CA THR A 382 -6.96 -28.70 21.28
C THR A 382 -5.61 -27.98 21.21
N VAL A 383 -4.67 -28.30 22.10
CA VAL A 383 -3.31 -27.74 22.10
C VAL A 383 -2.53 -28.09 20.84
N ILE A 384 -2.57 -29.36 20.41
CA ILE A 384 -1.87 -29.82 19.21
C ILE A 384 -2.48 -29.17 17.95
N ALA A 385 -3.81 -29.01 17.89
CA ALA A 385 -4.48 -28.34 16.78
C ALA A 385 -4.05 -26.87 16.67
N MET A 386 -4.01 -26.13 17.78
CA MET A 386 -3.53 -24.73 17.81
C MET A 386 -2.10 -24.61 17.27
N ALA A 387 -1.18 -25.46 17.73
CA ALA A 387 0.22 -25.42 17.32
C ALA A 387 0.43 -25.78 15.83
N LEU A 388 -0.40 -26.66 15.26
CA LEU A 388 -0.37 -26.98 13.83
C LEU A 388 -0.95 -25.84 12.99
N ILE A 389 -2.08 -25.23 13.41
CA ILE A 389 -2.71 -24.11 12.70
C ILE A 389 -1.80 -22.87 12.70
N GLU A 390 -1.20 -22.50 13.85
CA GLU A 390 -0.20 -21.43 13.95
C GLU A 390 0.97 -21.66 12.99
N ASN A 391 1.43 -22.91 12.85
CA ASN A 391 2.53 -23.23 11.94
C ASN A 391 2.12 -23.19 10.46
N ILE A 392 0.88 -23.56 10.10
CA ILE A 392 0.35 -23.47 8.73
C ILE A 392 0.11 -22.02 8.29
N GLN A 393 -0.20 -21.12 9.22
CA GLN A 393 -0.45 -19.70 8.95
C GLN A 393 0.83 -18.86 8.75
N ARG A 394 1.99 -19.50 8.55
CA ARG A 394 3.29 -18.81 8.36
C ARG A 394 3.55 -18.51 6.89
N GLU A 395 4.00 -17.28 6.62
CA GLU A 395 4.20 -16.76 5.25
C GLU A 395 5.36 -17.43 4.49
N ASP A 396 6.31 -18.07 5.19
CA ASP A 396 7.53 -18.66 4.61
C ASP A 396 7.37 -20.10 4.07
N LEU A 397 6.20 -20.75 4.21
CA LEU A 397 6.04 -22.18 3.90
C LEU A 397 6.10 -22.47 2.39
N ASN A 398 6.86 -23.50 2.01
CA ASN A 398 6.79 -24.09 0.67
C ASN A 398 5.41 -24.77 0.47
N PRO A 399 4.74 -24.62 -0.69
CA PRO A 399 3.47 -25.29 -0.98
C PRO A 399 3.39 -26.80 -0.71
N LEU A 400 4.52 -27.51 -0.76
CA LEU A 400 4.58 -28.93 -0.34
C LEU A 400 4.55 -29.11 1.18
N GLU A 401 5.31 -28.31 1.93
CA GLU A 401 5.30 -28.31 3.41
C GLU A 401 3.92 -27.92 3.94
N GLU A 402 3.28 -26.95 3.30
CA GLU A 402 1.91 -26.53 3.63
C GLU A 402 0.90 -27.68 3.41
N ALA A 403 1.03 -28.42 2.30
CA ALA A 403 0.20 -29.58 2.01
C ALA A 403 0.45 -30.74 3.01
N GLU A 404 1.69 -31.01 3.40
CA GLU A 404 2.02 -32.02 4.41
C GLU A 404 1.47 -31.65 5.80
N ALA A 405 1.57 -30.38 6.19
CA ALA A 405 1.01 -29.87 7.44
C ALA A 405 -0.53 -29.97 7.45
N LEU A 406 -1.20 -29.65 6.34
CA LEU A 406 -2.65 -29.84 6.17
C LEU A 406 -3.05 -31.33 6.22
N GLN A 407 -2.29 -32.23 5.57
CA GLN A 407 -2.56 -33.67 5.61
C GLN A 407 -2.39 -34.24 7.03
N ARG A 408 -1.44 -33.70 7.79
CA ARG A 408 -1.22 -34.04 9.19
C ARG A 408 -2.35 -33.55 10.09
N LEU A 409 -2.80 -32.30 9.92
CA LEU A 409 -3.97 -31.75 10.62
C LEU A 409 -5.24 -32.59 10.34
N ILE A 410 -5.45 -33.01 9.09
CA ILE A 410 -6.56 -33.88 8.71
C ILE A 410 -6.47 -35.26 9.37
N SER A 411 -5.30 -35.90 9.32
CA SER A 411 -5.14 -37.29 9.77
C SER A 411 -5.07 -37.44 11.29
N GLU A 412 -4.40 -36.53 12.03
CA GLU A 412 -4.32 -36.59 13.50
C GLU A 412 -5.66 -36.25 14.17
N PHE A 413 -6.47 -35.37 13.56
CA PHE A 413 -7.74 -34.90 14.12
C PHE A 413 -8.99 -35.53 13.51
N THR A 414 -8.82 -36.38 12.49
CA THR A 414 -9.93 -37.01 11.75
C THR A 414 -10.89 -35.99 11.13
N LEU A 415 -10.36 -34.83 10.72
CA LEU A 415 -11.15 -33.74 10.12
C LEU A 415 -11.47 -34.05 8.66
N THR A 416 -12.61 -33.54 8.18
CA THR A 416 -12.86 -33.45 6.75
C THR A 416 -12.01 -32.33 6.12
N HIS A 417 -11.84 -32.37 4.80
CA HIS A 417 -11.19 -31.27 4.06
C HIS A 417 -11.95 -29.93 4.20
N ALA A 418 -13.22 -29.94 4.62
CA ALA A 418 -13.99 -28.72 4.86
C ALA A 418 -13.60 -28.11 6.21
N GLU A 419 -13.64 -28.91 7.29
CA GLU A 419 -13.28 -28.47 8.64
C GLU A 419 -11.79 -28.09 8.74
N ALA A 420 -10.90 -28.80 8.04
CA ALA A 420 -9.49 -28.43 7.98
C ALA A 420 -9.24 -27.13 7.21
N ALA A 421 -10.07 -26.81 6.21
CA ALA A 421 -9.97 -25.57 5.45
C ALA A 421 -10.54 -24.38 6.24
N GLU A 422 -11.68 -24.58 6.90
CA GLU A 422 -12.23 -23.67 7.90
C GLU A 422 -11.17 -23.35 8.97
N ALA A 423 -10.58 -24.37 9.60
CA ALA A 423 -9.59 -24.24 10.67
C ALA A 423 -8.35 -23.38 10.32
N VAL A 424 -7.90 -23.39 9.06
CA VAL A 424 -6.74 -22.59 8.60
C VAL A 424 -7.12 -21.28 7.89
N GLY A 425 -8.42 -20.97 7.77
CA GLY A 425 -8.90 -19.76 7.09
C GLY A 425 -8.79 -19.79 5.56
N ARG A 426 -8.91 -20.97 4.93
CA ARG A 426 -8.80 -21.14 3.46
C ARG A 426 -10.05 -21.81 2.89
N SER A 427 -10.26 -21.68 1.57
CA SER A 427 -11.37 -22.39 0.92
C SER A 427 -11.12 -23.90 0.87
N ARG A 428 -12.18 -24.71 0.98
CA ARG A 428 -12.13 -26.18 0.81
C ARG A 428 -11.46 -26.59 -0.50
N ALA A 429 -11.64 -25.79 -1.56
CA ALA A 429 -11.01 -26.00 -2.85
C ALA A 429 -9.49 -25.75 -2.81
N ALA A 430 -9.02 -24.71 -2.11
CA ALA A 430 -7.60 -24.45 -1.93
C ALA A 430 -6.89 -25.60 -1.18
N VAL A 431 -7.42 -26.01 -0.02
CA VAL A 431 -6.88 -27.15 0.74
C VAL A 431 -6.89 -28.44 -0.09
N SER A 432 -7.98 -28.73 -0.80
CA SER A 432 -8.05 -29.92 -1.66
C SER A 432 -7.10 -29.86 -2.86
N ASN A 433 -6.72 -28.66 -3.35
CA ASN A 433 -5.72 -28.51 -4.41
C ASN A 433 -4.29 -28.68 -3.89
N LEU A 434 -3.99 -28.21 -2.67
CA LEU A 434 -2.70 -28.38 -2.01
C LEU A 434 -2.43 -29.85 -1.67
N LEU A 435 -3.38 -30.53 -1.05
CA LEU A 435 -3.24 -31.96 -0.69
C LEU A 435 -2.95 -32.85 -1.91
N ARG A 436 -3.47 -32.50 -3.08
CA ARG A 436 -3.20 -33.22 -4.33
C ARG A 436 -1.76 -33.10 -4.82
N LEU A 437 -0.98 -32.10 -4.38
CA LEU A 437 0.46 -32.04 -4.68
C LEU A 437 1.22 -33.24 -4.11
N LEU A 438 0.75 -33.81 -3.00
CA LEU A 438 1.36 -34.98 -2.36
C LEU A 438 1.16 -36.26 -3.20
N GLU A 439 0.17 -36.26 -4.11
CA GLU A 439 -0.06 -37.31 -5.11
C GLU A 439 0.97 -37.28 -6.25
N LEU A 440 1.78 -36.21 -6.37
CA LEU A 440 2.77 -36.07 -7.44
C LEU A 440 3.97 -37.01 -7.25
N PRO A 441 4.52 -37.55 -8.34
CA PRO A 441 5.81 -38.26 -8.34
C PRO A 441 6.91 -37.44 -7.68
N ILE A 442 7.81 -38.12 -6.96
CA ILE A 442 8.92 -37.52 -6.21
C ILE A 442 9.77 -36.59 -7.09
N ALA A 443 10.00 -36.95 -8.36
CA ALA A 443 10.73 -36.13 -9.33
C ALA A 443 10.08 -34.75 -9.54
N ILE A 444 8.74 -34.66 -9.61
CA ILE A 444 8.02 -33.39 -9.80
C ILE A 444 8.03 -32.58 -8.49
N ARG A 445 7.93 -33.25 -7.34
CA ARG A 445 8.02 -32.60 -6.02
C ARG A 445 9.40 -31.96 -5.79
N LEU A 446 10.47 -32.62 -6.17
CA LEU A 446 11.83 -32.06 -6.11
C LEU A 446 12.00 -30.83 -7.04
N LEU A 447 11.34 -30.80 -8.21
CA LEU A 447 11.34 -29.64 -9.11
C LEU A 447 10.53 -28.45 -8.55
N LEU A 448 9.48 -28.69 -7.76
CA LEU A 448 8.76 -27.65 -7.01
C LEU A 448 9.61 -27.10 -5.87
N GLU A 449 10.21 -27.98 -5.07
CA GLU A 449 11.07 -27.64 -3.93
C GLU A 449 12.29 -26.81 -4.35
N THR A 450 12.94 -27.19 -5.45
CA THR A 450 14.05 -26.43 -6.07
C THR A 450 13.60 -25.20 -6.88
N ARG A 451 12.31 -24.83 -6.83
CA ARG A 451 11.67 -23.71 -7.56
C ARG A 451 11.87 -23.73 -9.09
N ARG A 452 12.22 -24.88 -9.67
CA ARG A 452 12.33 -25.08 -11.13
C ARG A 452 10.97 -25.22 -11.83
N LEU A 453 9.92 -25.49 -11.07
CA LEU A 453 8.53 -25.46 -11.53
C LEU A 453 7.67 -24.68 -10.54
N GLU A 454 6.81 -23.81 -11.05
CA GLU A 454 5.75 -23.19 -10.26
C GLU A 454 4.57 -24.13 -9.99
N MET A 455 3.79 -23.82 -8.96
CA MET A 455 2.51 -24.44 -8.59
C MET A 455 1.51 -24.61 -9.75
N GLY A 456 1.48 -23.70 -10.72
CA GLY A 456 0.62 -23.81 -11.89
C GLY A 456 0.96 -25.03 -12.76
N HIS A 457 2.26 -25.30 -12.99
CA HIS A 457 2.71 -26.45 -13.77
C HIS A 457 2.34 -27.76 -13.08
N ALA A 458 2.56 -27.86 -11.77
CA ALA A 458 2.21 -29.03 -10.97
C ALA A 458 0.71 -29.40 -11.08
N ARG A 459 -0.18 -28.40 -11.04
CA ARG A 459 -1.63 -28.61 -11.21
C ARG A 459 -2.02 -29.15 -12.58
N ALA A 460 -1.35 -28.72 -13.64
CA ALA A 460 -1.56 -29.26 -14.99
C ALA A 460 -1.15 -30.74 -15.08
N LEU A 461 -0.02 -31.09 -14.45
CA LEU A 461 0.60 -32.42 -14.49
C LEU A 461 -0.21 -33.48 -13.71
N LEU A 462 -1.01 -33.09 -12.71
CA LEU A 462 -1.96 -33.97 -11.99
C LEU A 462 -3.01 -34.66 -12.87
N THR A 463 -3.16 -34.25 -14.13
CA THR A 463 -4.10 -34.86 -15.09
C THR A 463 -3.51 -36.02 -15.89
N LEU A 464 -2.21 -36.31 -15.71
CA LEU A 464 -1.45 -37.30 -16.48
C LEU A 464 -1.05 -38.52 -15.65
N ALA A 465 -0.75 -39.63 -16.35
CA ALA A 465 -0.13 -40.79 -15.72
C ALA A 465 1.28 -40.43 -15.16
N PRO A 466 1.72 -40.99 -14.01
CA PRO A 466 2.94 -40.60 -13.30
C PRO A 466 4.21 -40.51 -14.16
N GLU A 467 4.42 -41.46 -15.07
CA GLU A 467 5.59 -41.52 -15.96
C GLU A 467 5.60 -40.35 -16.96
N LEU A 468 4.43 -40.06 -17.54
CA LEU A 468 4.25 -39.00 -18.53
C LEU A 468 4.23 -37.62 -17.88
N ALA A 469 3.65 -37.51 -16.68
CA ALA A 469 3.73 -36.32 -15.83
C ALA A 469 5.19 -36.00 -15.51
N SER A 470 5.99 -36.98 -15.08
CA SER A 470 7.40 -36.77 -14.72
C SER A 470 8.23 -36.36 -15.94
N LYS A 471 7.99 -36.98 -17.10
CA LYS A 471 8.65 -36.60 -18.35
C LYS A 471 8.30 -35.17 -18.77
N LEU A 472 7.01 -34.82 -18.80
CA LEU A 472 6.54 -33.50 -19.21
C LEU A 472 6.97 -32.39 -18.22
N ALA A 473 7.09 -32.72 -16.93
CA ALA A 473 7.64 -31.84 -15.90
C ALA A 473 9.13 -31.53 -16.14
N GLN A 474 9.91 -32.57 -16.49
CA GLN A 474 11.33 -32.41 -16.79
C GLN A 474 11.54 -31.58 -18.06
N GLU A 475 10.83 -31.91 -19.15
CA GLU A 475 10.86 -31.12 -20.39
C GLU A 475 10.43 -29.66 -20.15
N ALA A 476 9.40 -29.41 -19.33
CA ALA A 476 8.98 -28.05 -18.96
C ALA A 476 10.04 -27.29 -18.13
N ALA A 477 10.74 -27.98 -17.23
CA ALA A 477 11.78 -27.40 -16.37
C ALA A 477 13.11 -27.17 -17.11
N ASP A 478 13.37 -27.91 -18.19
CA ASP A 478 14.58 -27.78 -19.03
C ASP A 478 14.37 -26.82 -20.21
N GLU A 479 13.15 -26.73 -20.78
CA GLU A 479 12.81 -25.80 -21.87
C GLU A 479 12.11 -24.50 -21.40
N GLY A 480 11.87 -24.32 -20.09
CA GLY A 480 11.28 -23.10 -19.52
C GLY A 480 9.83 -22.84 -19.96
N TRP A 481 9.00 -23.88 -20.07
CA TRP A 481 7.62 -23.73 -20.55
C TRP A 481 6.72 -23.02 -19.54
N SER A 482 5.90 -22.08 -20.02
CA SER A 482 4.85 -21.44 -19.21
C SER A 482 3.73 -22.42 -18.81
N VAL A 483 3.02 -22.14 -17.71
CA VAL A 483 1.87 -22.90 -17.20
C VAL A 483 0.87 -23.28 -18.30
N ARG A 484 0.48 -22.33 -19.15
CA ARG A 484 -0.48 -22.54 -20.25
C ARG A 484 0.01 -23.54 -21.31
N GLU A 485 1.31 -23.65 -21.51
CA GLU A 485 1.91 -24.61 -22.45
C GLU A 485 1.92 -26.01 -21.86
N VAL A 486 2.23 -26.14 -20.56
CA VAL A 486 2.11 -27.42 -19.82
C VAL A 486 0.65 -27.87 -19.76
N GLU A 487 -0.30 -26.97 -19.46
CA GLU A 487 -1.74 -27.25 -19.50
C GLU A 487 -2.19 -27.75 -20.89
N ARG A 488 -1.79 -27.05 -21.96
CA ARG A 488 -2.14 -27.42 -23.34
C ARG A 488 -1.59 -28.80 -23.73
N ARG A 489 -0.34 -29.09 -23.38
CA ARG A 489 0.29 -30.39 -23.64
C ARG A 489 -0.33 -31.49 -22.78
N ALA A 490 -0.56 -31.25 -21.50
CA ALA A 490 -1.23 -32.19 -20.60
C ALA A 490 -2.64 -32.54 -21.09
N GLN A 491 -3.44 -31.56 -21.51
CA GLN A 491 -4.76 -31.80 -22.11
C GLN A 491 -4.68 -32.60 -23.41
N ALA A 492 -3.68 -32.37 -24.27
CA ALA A 492 -3.49 -33.13 -25.50
C ALA A 492 -3.14 -34.61 -25.23
N PHE A 493 -2.24 -34.86 -24.27
CA PHE A 493 -1.86 -36.19 -23.83
C PHE A 493 -3.01 -36.92 -23.11
N ALA A 494 -3.74 -36.26 -22.22
CA ALA A 494 -4.93 -36.80 -21.55
C ALA A 494 -6.05 -37.16 -22.54
N ALA A 495 -6.15 -36.43 -23.66
CA ALA A 495 -7.08 -36.74 -24.76
C ALA A 495 -6.59 -37.87 -25.69
N GLY A 496 -5.54 -38.61 -25.32
CA GLY A 496 -5.01 -39.75 -26.10
C GLY A 496 -4.31 -39.36 -27.41
N LYS A 497 -4.02 -38.07 -27.63
CA LYS A 497 -3.36 -37.58 -28.84
C LYS A 497 -1.87 -37.42 -28.59
N VAL A 498 -1.07 -38.37 -29.07
CA VAL A 498 0.39 -38.21 -29.15
C VAL A 498 0.70 -37.04 -30.09
N PRO A 499 1.41 -35.99 -29.63
CA PRO A 499 1.86 -34.91 -30.52
C PRO A 499 2.80 -35.49 -31.58
N SER A 500 2.42 -35.40 -32.85
CA SER A 500 3.26 -35.85 -33.95
C SER A 500 4.51 -34.97 -34.04
N ASN A 501 5.70 -35.59 -33.92
CA ASN A 501 7.00 -34.90 -33.99
C ASN A 501 7.39 -34.50 -35.44
N ARG A 502 6.44 -33.88 -36.17
CA ARG A 502 6.60 -33.38 -37.53
C ARG A 502 5.90 -32.03 -37.67
N PRO A 503 6.60 -30.94 -38.00
CA PRO A 503 5.95 -29.68 -38.35
C PRO A 503 5.13 -29.88 -39.64
N GLN A 504 3.85 -29.48 -39.61
CA GLN A 504 3.04 -29.42 -40.83
C GLN A 504 3.51 -28.22 -41.69
N PRO A 505 3.58 -28.39 -43.03
CA PRO A 505 4.07 -27.32 -43.91
C PRO A 505 3.04 -26.19 -44.00
N VAL A 506 3.37 -25.05 -43.39
CA VAL A 506 2.71 -23.77 -43.68
C VAL A 506 3.27 -23.24 -45.00
N ALA A 507 2.42 -22.63 -45.83
CA ALA A 507 2.76 -22.21 -47.18
C ALA A 507 4.00 -21.30 -47.24
N LYS A 508 4.90 -21.58 -48.21
CA LYS A 508 6.16 -20.85 -48.40
C LYS A 508 5.93 -19.40 -48.83
N VAL A 509 6.19 -18.47 -47.92
CA VAL A 509 6.64 -17.10 -48.22
C VAL A 509 7.78 -16.80 -47.22
N GLN A 510 8.91 -16.29 -47.72
CA GLN A 510 10.06 -15.79 -46.94
C GLN A 510 10.65 -16.76 -45.88
N GLN A 511 11.46 -17.72 -46.32
CA GLN A 511 12.30 -18.58 -45.45
C GLN A 511 13.81 -18.43 -45.69
N ALA A 512 14.25 -17.72 -46.74
CA ALA A 512 15.68 -17.45 -46.95
C ALA A 512 16.18 -16.30 -46.06
N ASP A 513 15.35 -15.28 -45.85
CA ASP A 513 15.72 -14.07 -45.12
C ASP A 513 15.83 -14.31 -43.60
N ILE A 514 14.98 -15.18 -43.04
CA ILE A 514 14.93 -15.46 -41.60
C ILE A 514 16.20 -16.19 -41.12
N ALA A 515 16.67 -17.21 -41.86
CA ALA A 515 17.90 -17.92 -41.49
C ALA A 515 19.16 -17.03 -41.63
N SER A 516 19.14 -16.07 -42.57
CA SER A 516 20.18 -15.05 -42.67
C SER A 516 20.17 -14.11 -41.46
N LEU A 517 18.99 -13.63 -41.06
CA LEU A 517 18.82 -12.79 -39.86
C LEU A 517 19.18 -13.54 -38.56
N GLU A 518 18.83 -14.82 -38.43
CA GLU A 518 19.26 -15.66 -37.29
C GLU A 518 20.79 -15.74 -37.21
N THR A 519 21.47 -15.89 -38.36
CA THR A 519 22.93 -15.95 -38.44
C THR A 519 23.55 -14.60 -38.09
N GLU A 520 23.08 -13.51 -38.69
CA GLU A 520 23.58 -12.14 -38.48
C GLU A 520 23.37 -11.68 -37.03
N LEU A 521 22.20 -11.92 -36.45
CA LEU A 521 21.94 -11.64 -35.04
C LEU A 521 22.79 -12.52 -34.11
N SER A 522 23.04 -13.78 -34.48
CA SER A 522 23.92 -14.66 -33.69
C SER A 522 25.37 -14.20 -33.69
N GLU A 523 25.87 -13.71 -34.83
CA GLU A 523 27.22 -13.14 -34.93
C GLU A 523 27.35 -11.84 -34.14
N VAL A 524 26.39 -10.92 -34.24
CA VAL A 524 26.46 -9.64 -33.51
C VAL A 524 26.27 -9.83 -32.00
N LEU A 525 25.31 -10.64 -31.57
CA LEU A 525 25.06 -10.89 -30.15
C LEU A 525 26.05 -11.89 -29.53
N GLY A 526 26.79 -12.65 -30.35
CA GLY A 526 27.81 -13.60 -29.93
C GLY A 526 27.26 -14.87 -29.25
N THR A 527 26.03 -15.25 -29.57
CA THR A 527 25.35 -16.43 -29.03
C THR A 527 24.29 -16.92 -30.03
N SER A 528 23.72 -18.11 -29.86
CA SER A 528 22.70 -18.62 -30.81
C SER A 528 21.35 -17.91 -30.65
N VAL A 529 20.80 -17.45 -31.77
CA VAL A 529 19.53 -16.72 -31.87
C VAL A 529 18.56 -17.47 -32.79
N ALA A 530 17.29 -17.55 -32.39
CA ALA A 530 16.20 -18.17 -33.16
C ALA A 530 15.00 -17.21 -33.33
N ILE A 531 14.45 -17.14 -34.54
CA ILE A 531 13.36 -16.24 -34.93
C ILE A 531 12.10 -17.06 -35.28
N ASN A 532 11.22 -17.22 -34.28
CA ASN A 532 9.97 -17.93 -34.43
C ASN A 532 8.86 -17.00 -34.96
N HIS A 533 8.71 -16.91 -36.29
CA HIS A 533 7.68 -16.10 -36.93
C HIS A 533 6.32 -16.82 -37.03
N GLY A 534 5.25 -16.20 -36.52
CA GLY A 534 3.88 -16.71 -36.55
C GLY A 534 3.00 -16.03 -37.61
N ARG A 535 1.78 -16.53 -37.82
CA ARG A 535 0.84 -15.92 -38.78
C ARG A 535 0.36 -14.54 -38.29
N GLY A 536 0.25 -13.60 -39.21
CA GLY A 536 -0.29 -12.25 -38.95
C GLY A 536 0.75 -11.25 -38.44
N GLY A 537 2.03 -11.41 -38.81
CA GLY A 537 3.11 -10.47 -38.47
C GLY A 537 3.59 -10.54 -37.03
N LYS A 538 3.09 -11.48 -36.22
CA LYS A 538 3.48 -11.68 -34.82
C LYS A 538 4.50 -12.80 -34.74
N GLY A 539 5.68 -12.52 -34.19
CA GLY A 539 6.75 -13.50 -33.97
C GLY A 539 7.37 -13.38 -32.59
N LYS A 540 8.36 -14.24 -32.31
CA LYS A 540 9.20 -14.20 -31.12
C LYS A 540 10.66 -14.32 -31.52
N LEU A 541 11.51 -13.44 -30.99
CA LEU A 541 12.96 -13.61 -30.99
C LEU A 541 13.34 -14.37 -29.71
N ILE A 542 14.19 -15.38 -29.83
CA ILE A 542 14.73 -16.15 -28.71
C ILE A 542 16.25 -16.08 -28.79
N ILE A 543 16.89 -15.60 -27.72
CA ILE A 543 18.34 -15.49 -27.63
C ILE A 543 18.77 -16.41 -26.50
N HIS A 544 19.58 -17.42 -26.83
CA HIS A 544 20.06 -18.38 -25.85
C HIS A 544 21.32 -17.85 -25.15
N TYR A 545 21.56 -18.23 -23.91
CA TYR A 545 22.77 -17.92 -23.17
C TYR A 545 23.13 -19.10 -22.26
N ALA A 546 24.41 -19.29 -21.96
CA ALA A 546 24.91 -20.48 -21.24
C ALA A 546 25.07 -20.24 -19.74
N ASN A 547 25.33 -19.01 -19.34
CA ASN A 547 25.52 -18.54 -17.96
C ASN A 547 25.21 -17.03 -17.87
N LEU A 548 25.21 -16.48 -16.66
CA LEU A 548 24.87 -15.07 -16.42
C LEU A 548 25.85 -14.11 -17.15
N ASP A 549 27.15 -14.41 -17.18
CA ASP A 549 28.14 -13.60 -17.90
C ASP A 549 27.82 -13.47 -19.41
N THR A 550 27.36 -14.57 -20.04
CA THR A 550 26.91 -14.54 -21.44
C THR A 550 25.58 -13.83 -21.63
N LEU A 551 24.71 -13.78 -20.61
CA LEU A 551 23.49 -12.97 -20.66
C LEU A 551 23.82 -11.48 -20.59
N ASP A 552 24.68 -11.08 -19.65
CA ASP A 552 25.10 -9.68 -19.50
C ASP A 552 25.77 -9.15 -20.78
N GLY A 553 26.66 -9.93 -21.40
CA GLY A 553 27.29 -9.57 -22.68
C GLY A 553 26.30 -9.47 -23.86
N VAL A 554 25.18 -10.20 -23.82
CA VAL A 554 24.08 -10.07 -24.79
C VAL A 554 23.25 -8.80 -24.52
N LEU A 555 22.93 -8.55 -23.25
CA LEU A 555 22.17 -7.37 -22.83
C LEU A 555 22.93 -6.08 -23.11
N GLU A 556 24.23 -6.01 -22.83
CA GLU A 556 25.08 -4.85 -23.19
C GLU A 556 25.01 -4.54 -24.69
N ARG A 557 25.05 -5.57 -25.55
CA ARG A 557 25.00 -5.41 -27.01
C ARG A 557 23.63 -4.96 -27.50
N LEU A 558 22.56 -5.53 -26.96
CA LEU A 558 21.18 -5.10 -27.27
C LEU A 558 20.93 -3.65 -26.83
N LEU A 559 21.38 -3.26 -25.64
CA LEU A 559 21.25 -1.90 -25.12
C LEU A 559 22.16 -0.90 -25.88
N SER A 560 23.29 -1.35 -26.43
CA SER A 560 24.16 -0.51 -27.26
C SER A 560 23.53 -0.08 -28.59
N TRP A 561 22.53 -0.82 -29.09
CA TRP A 561 21.80 -0.46 -30.31
C TRP A 561 20.86 0.74 -30.11
N GLU A 562 20.40 1.01 -28.90
CA GLU A 562 19.56 2.20 -28.62
C GLU A 562 20.34 3.53 -28.73
N TYR A 563 21.67 3.47 -28.75
CA TYR A 563 22.57 4.64 -28.83
C TYR A 563 23.19 4.88 -30.22
N GLY A 564 22.80 4.12 -31.24
CA GLY A 564 23.14 4.44 -32.65
C GLY A 564 24.64 4.48 -33.00
N LEU A 565 25.50 3.83 -32.20
CA LEU A 565 26.96 3.92 -32.31
C LEU A 565 27.58 3.04 -33.41
N PHE A 566 26.93 2.96 -34.57
CA PHE A 566 27.53 2.46 -35.81
C PHE A 566 26.88 3.09 -37.04
N LEU A 567 27.58 4.05 -37.67
CA LEU A 567 27.80 4.18 -39.12
C LEU A 567 28.82 5.33 -39.36
N PRO A 568 29.54 5.34 -40.50
CA PRO A 568 30.75 6.15 -40.66
C PRO A 568 30.50 7.60 -41.08
N CYS A 569 31.49 8.43 -40.76
CA CYS A 569 31.64 9.83 -41.14
C CYS A 569 31.27 10.14 -42.61
N SER A 570 30.38 11.11 -42.84
CA SER A 570 30.63 12.24 -43.76
C SER A 570 29.54 13.33 -43.66
N VAL A 571 29.91 14.56 -44.07
CA VAL A 571 29.05 15.74 -44.33
C VAL A 571 28.50 16.50 -43.10
N ASP A 572 29.40 17.28 -42.51
CA ASP A 572 29.33 18.75 -42.44
C ASP A 572 27.95 19.44 -42.30
N CYS A 573 27.72 20.12 -41.17
CA CYS A 573 26.76 21.21 -41.07
C CYS A 573 27.15 22.19 -39.95
N ARG A 574 28.00 23.17 -40.28
CA ARG A 574 28.28 24.34 -39.43
C ARG A 574 27.19 25.41 -39.58
N GLU A 575 27.25 26.39 -38.67
CA GLU A 575 26.61 27.71 -38.72
C GLU A 575 25.13 27.84 -38.30
N ARG A 576 24.94 28.34 -37.06
CA ARG A 576 24.16 29.56 -36.78
C ARG A 576 24.49 30.16 -35.41
N THR A 577 25.39 31.14 -35.41
CA THR A 577 25.39 32.30 -34.48
C THR A 577 24.28 33.29 -34.92
N ALA A 578 23.75 34.25 -34.17
CA ALA A 578 23.60 34.53 -32.72
C ALA A 578 22.52 35.68 -32.64
N ALA A 579 22.20 36.43 -31.58
CA ALA A 579 22.67 36.60 -30.21
C ALA A 579 21.57 37.31 -29.37
N ARG A 580 21.53 37.14 -28.03
CA ARG A 580 20.93 38.08 -27.06
C ARG A 580 21.51 37.86 -25.66
N ALA A 581 21.47 38.91 -24.83
CA ALA A 581 22.01 38.89 -23.47
C ALA A 581 20.93 38.47 -22.45
N GLY A 582 21.32 37.56 -21.57
CA GLY A 582 20.56 36.93 -20.48
C GLY A 582 21.55 36.02 -19.73
N GLY A 583 21.39 35.86 -18.42
CA GLY A 583 22.37 35.16 -17.59
C GLY A 583 22.45 33.68 -17.95
N ARG A 584 23.62 33.19 -18.41
CA ARG A 584 23.83 31.75 -18.58
C ARG A 584 24.23 31.13 -17.26
N ILE A 585 23.53 30.06 -16.87
CA ILE A 585 23.97 29.16 -15.80
C ILE A 585 25.39 28.67 -16.11
N VAL A 586 26.30 28.87 -15.16
CA VAL A 586 27.64 28.30 -15.20
C VAL A 586 27.58 26.97 -14.44
N HIS A 587 27.81 25.85 -15.12
CA HIS A 587 27.86 24.55 -14.46
C HIS A 587 28.96 24.54 -13.39
N ARG A 588 28.56 24.42 -12.13
CA ARG A 588 29.47 24.37 -10.98
C ARG A 588 29.75 22.92 -10.56
N ARG A 589 30.82 22.73 -9.78
CA ARG A 589 31.21 21.44 -9.18
C ARG A 589 30.90 21.46 -7.70
N TRP A 590 30.66 20.29 -7.11
CA TRP A 590 30.52 20.15 -5.67
C TRP A 590 31.89 20.23 -4.99
N ALA A 591 32.25 21.42 -4.51
CA ALA A 591 33.41 21.59 -3.62
C ALA A 591 32.98 21.48 -2.15
N ALA A 592 33.76 20.78 -1.34
CA ALA A 592 33.59 20.80 0.11
C ALA A 592 33.82 22.22 0.67
N PRO A 593 33.09 22.65 1.71
CA PRO A 593 33.33 23.95 2.34
C PRO A 593 34.76 24.04 2.91
N PRO A 594 35.40 25.22 2.90
CA PRO A 594 36.76 25.38 3.39
C PRO A 594 36.81 25.09 4.90
N ARG A 595 37.69 24.16 5.32
CA ARG A 595 37.83 23.76 6.73
C ARG A 595 38.23 24.97 7.60
N GLY A 596 37.24 25.52 8.32
CA GLY A 596 37.46 26.50 9.38
C GLY A 596 38.29 25.92 10.52
N SER A 597 39.22 26.70 11.06
CA SER A 597 40.12 26.24 12.11
C SER A 597 39.48 26.32 13.50
N SER A 598 38.81 25.25 13.93
CA SER A 598 38.35 25.07 15.31
C SER A 598 38.93 23.78 15.90
N ARG A 599 39.48 23.92 17.12
CA ARG A 599 40.38 22.98 17.81
C ARG A 599 39.80 21.57 17.99
N GLU A 600 40.69 20.58 17.89
CA GLU A 600 40.53 19.29 18.57
C GLU A 600 40.26 19.53 20.07
N GLN A 601 39.04 19.24 20.52
CA GLN A 601 38.72 18.97 21.92
C GLN A 601 37.79 17.76 21.96
N ASP A 602 38.13 16.78 22.79
CA ASP A 602 37.33 15.57 23.00
C ASP A 602 35.87 15.92 23.31
N MET A 603 34.94 15.41 22.51
CA MET A 603 33.50 15.49 22.81
C MET A 603 32.86 14.11 22.70
N THR A 604 32.35 13.63 23.83
CA THR A 604 31.56 12.42 23.95
C THR A 604 30.11 12.71 23.56
N ILE A 605 29.81 12.57 22.27
CA ILE A 605 28.48 12.16 21.83
C ILE A 605 28.49 10.62 21.89
N GLU A 606 27.48 9.99 22.49
CA GLU A 606 27.30 8.54 22.37
C GLU A 606 26.84 8.21 20.95
N ILE A 607 27.82 8.04 20.06
CA ILE A 607 27.62 7.57 18.69
C ILE A 607 27.71 6.05 18.75
N ASP A 608 26.55 5.37 18.76
CA ASP A 608 26.48 3.91 18.88
C ASP A 608 27.13 3.17 17.71
N ASP A 609 27.13 3.75 16.50
CA ASP A 609 27.77 3.17 15.32
C ASP A 609 28.45 4.21 14.41
N VAL A 610 29.64 3.87 13.94
CA VAL A 610 30.42 4.67 12.97
C VAL A 610 30.67 3.79 11.74
N SER A 611 30.47 4.34 10.55
CA SER A 611 30.71 3.61 9.31
C SER A 611 32.20 3.20 9.18
N PRO A 612 32.54 2.16 8.41
CA PRO A 612 33.94 1.79 8.15
C PRO A 612 34.79 2.93 7.56
N GLY A 613 34.13 3.94 6.98
CA GLY A 613 34.70 5.18 6.48
C GLY A 613 34.92 6.31 7.52
N GLY A 614 34.46 6.14 8.75
CA GLY A 614 34.58 7.15 9.81
C GLY A 614 33.45 8.20 9.83
N SER A 615 32.39 8.04 9.03
CA SER A 615 31.19 8.89 9.12
C SER A 615 30.24 8.35 10.20
N PRO A 616 29.63 9.18 11.05
CA PRO A 616 28.65 8.72 12.04
C PRO A 616 27.42 8.11 11.35
N ILE A 617 26.86 7.06 11.94
CA ILE A 617 25.57 6.48 11.52
C ILE A 617 24.53 6.91 12.55
N LEU A 618 23.54 7.69 12.09
CA LEU A 618 22.45 8.16 12.94
C LEU A 618 21.25 7.21 12.78
N VAL A 619 20.84 6.56 13.87
CA VAL A 619 19.68 5.67 13.92
C VAL A 619 18.62 6.34 14.79
N HIS A 620 17.45 6.63 14.21
CA HIS A 620 16.36 7.32 14.90
C HIS A 620 15.16 6.40 15.07
N ASN A 621 14.67 6.29 16.31
CA ASN A 621 13.39 5.64 16.63
C ASN A 621 12.27 6.69 16.69
N ARG A 622 11.05 6.29 16.35
CA ARG A 622 9.90 7.20 16.24
C ARG A 622 9.30 7.50 17.62
N GLU A 623 9.78 8.56 18.27
CA GLU A 623 9.25 9.08 19.55
C GLU A 623 8.96 10.59 19.46
N LYS A 624 7.70 10.96 19.20
CA LYS A 624 7.23 12.35 19.39
C LYS A 624 5.72 12.39 19.64
N ASP A 625 5.30 13.18 20.62
CA ASP A 625 3.87 13.44 20.88
C ASP A 625 3.27 14.33 19.79
N PHE A 626 2.01 14.07 19.42
CA PHE A 626 1.30 14.79 18.36
C PHE A 626 1.23 16.29 18.63
N THR A 627 1.82 17.08 17.73
CA THR A 627 1.81 18.54 17.75
C THR A 627 1.32 19.04 16.39
N PRO A 628 0.16 19.73 16.28
CA PRO A 628 -0.36 20.16 14.99
C PRO A 628 0.56 21.17 14.31
N ALA A 629 0.70 21.06 12.98
CA ALA A 629 1.42 22.03 12.16
C ALA A 629 0.90 23.46 12.37
N GLN A 630 1.80 24.41 12.69
CA GLN A 630 1.44 25.81 12.93
C GLN A 630 1.75 26.71 11.73
N GLY A 631 0.80 26.80 10.80
CA GLY A 631 0.72 27.89 9.82
C GLY A 631 1.68 27.79 8.61
N GLU A 632 1.16 28.17 7.46
CA GLU A 632 1.89 28.32 6.19
C GLU A 632 2.70 29.64 6.22
N SER A 633 3.74 29.74 7.06
CA SER A 633 4.30 31.06 7.42
C SER A 633 5.16 31.74 6.33
N HIS A 634 5.72 30.98 5.37
CA HIS A 634 6.67 31.50 4.37
C HIS A 634 6.43 31.04 2.92
N ILE A 635 5.26 30.47 2.61
CA ILE A 635 4.98 29.89 1.28
C ILE A 635 5.03 30.96 0.17
N GLU A 636 4.58 32.19 0.43
CA GLU A 636 4.60 33.28 -0.56
C GLU A 636 6.04 33.71 -0.89
N GLU A 637 6.90 33.86 0.12
CA GLU A 637 8.31 34.24 -0.05
C GLU A 637 9.12 33.14 -0.76
N ILE A 638 8.92 31.87 -0.38
CA ILE A 638 9.54 30.72 -1.04
C ILE A 638 9.10 30.66 -2.51
N SER A 639 7.80 30.80 -2.79
CA SER A 639 7.26 30.80 -4.16
C SER A 639 7.85 31.96 -4.99
N ALA A 640 7.89 33.17 -4.42
CA ALA A 640 8.48 34.35 -5.08
C ALA A 640 10.00 34.21 -5.32
N HIS A 641 10.71 33.51 -4.44
CA HIS A 641 12.14 33.19 -4.61
C HIS A 641 12.37 32.16 -5.72
N ILE A 642 11.52 31.12 -5.79
CA ILE A 642 11.52 30.13 -6.87
C ILE A 642 11.25 30.82 -8.22
N GLU A 643 10.18 31.62 -8.32
CA GLU A 643 9.80 32.25 -9.59
C GLU A 643 10.82 33.26 -10.10
N ARG A 644 11.49 33.98 -9.20
CA ARG A 644 12.53 34.97 -9.52
C ARG A 644 13.75 34.35 -10.19
N HIS A 645 14.15 33.15 -9.76
CA HIS A 645 15.43 32.54 -10.16
C HIS A 645 15.29 31.37 -11.14
N LEU A 646 14.24 30.56 -11.01
CA LEU A 646 14.06 29.33 -11.79
C LEU A 646 13.05 29.49 -12.93
N GLY A 647 12.08 30.40 -12.78
CA GLY A 647 10.99 30.62 -13.72
C GLY A 647 9.61 30.34 -13.11
N PRO A 648 8.52 30.64 -13.83
CA PRO A 648 7.16 30.63 -13.29
C PRO A 648 6.73 29.23 -12.83
N ILE A 649 6.02 29.14 -11.71
CA ILE A 649 5.49 27.88 -11.20
C ILE A 649 4.30 27.45 -12.06
N SER A 650 4.37 26.23 -12.60
CA SER A 650 3.36 25.67 -13.51
C SER A 650 2.28 24.84 -12.81
N GLY A 651 2.53 24.45 -11.55
CA GLY A 651 1.62 23.68 -10.71
C GLY A 651 2.27 23.34 -9.37
N VAL A 652 1.45 22.95 -8.40
CA VAL A 652 1.89 22.58 -7.04
C VAL A 652 1.24 21.24 -6.66
N PHE A 653 2.03 20.31 -6.15
CA PHE A 653 1.55 19.05 -5.59
C PHE A 653 1.30 19.21 -4.09
N HIS A 654 0.08 19.65 -3.76
CA HIS A 654 -0.30 19.93 -2.38
C HIS A 654 -0.18 18.71 -1.44
N GLU A 655 0.17 18.96 -0.19
CA GLU A 655 0.10 17.97 0.90
C GLU A 655 -1.37 17.68 1.26
N ILE A 656 -1.86 16.47 0.94
CA ILE A 656 -3.27 16.12 1.23
C ILE A 656 -3.48 15.82 2.73
N ILE A 657 -2.44 15.31 3.42
CA ILE A 657 -2.45 15.02 4.87
C ILE A 657 -1.01 15.16 5.41
N SER A 658 -0.84 15.93 6.49
CA SER A 658 0.34 15.89 7.36
C SER A 658 -0.05 16.13 8.81
N ASP A 659 0.63 15.43 9.71
CA ASP A 659 0.43 15.53 11.16
C ASP A 659 1.39 16.54 11.82
N ILE A 660 2.42 17.03 11.09
CA ILE A 660 3.54 17.81 11.66
C ILE A 660 3.95 19.04 10.83
N VAL A 661 4.14 18.90 9.50
CA VAL A 661 4.54 20.00 8.57
C VAL A 661 3.89 19.84 7.19
N HIS A 662 3.40 20.92 6.57
CA HIS A 662 2.64 20.85 5.31
C HIS A 662 3.57 20.92 4.09
N ILE A 663 3.99 19.77 3.54
CA ILE A 663 4.99 19.74 2.45
C ILE A 663 4.34 19.83 1.06
N ASP A 664 4.38 21.01 0.48
CA ASP A 664 4.03 21.24 -0.93
C ASP A 664 5.24 21.03 -1.85
N VAL A 665 5.00 20.68 -3.12
CA VAL A 665 6.05 20.54 -4.15
C VAL A 665 5.70 21.33 -5.39
N HIS A 666 6.41 22.43 -5.61
CA HIS A 666 6.30 23.33 -6.75
C HIS A 666 6.94 22.73 -8.01
N VAL A 667 6.26 22.86 -9.14
CA VAL A 667 6.73 22.38 -10.45
C VAL A 667 7.13 23.58 -11.31
N VAL A 668 8.43 23.77 -11.51
CA VAL A 668 8.96 24.78 -12.45
C VAL A 668 9.34 24.09 -13.77
N PRO A 669 8.72 24.44 -14.91
CA PRO A 669 9.04 23.84 -16.20
C PRO A 669 10.37 24.38 -16.73
N ALA A 670 11.00 23.63 -17.62
CA ALA A 670 12.24 24.08 -18.26
C ALA A 670 12.04 25.37 -19.09
N THR A 671 13.01 26.27 -19.00
CA THR A 671 13.07 27.54 -19.75
C THR A 671 14.36 27.61 -20.58
N ASP A 672 14.48 28.61 -21.46
CA ASP A 672 15.71 28.85 -22.25
C ASP A 672 16.94 29.17 -21.37
N GLU A 673 16.71 29.68 -20.15
CA GLU A 673 17.75 30.02 -19.18
C GLU A 673 18.01 28.87 -18.18
N CYS A 674 16.94 28.17 -17.75
CA CYS A 674 16.97 26.98 -16.90
C CYS A 674 16.45 25.74 -17.66
N PRO A 675 17.29 24.99 -18.41
CA PRO A 675 16.85 23.96 -19.35
C PRO A 675 16.46 22.61 -18.69
N TYR A 676 15.99 22.64 -17.44
CA TYR A 676 15.61 21.47 -16.65
C TYR A 676 14.28 21.73 -15.95
N LEU A 677 13.46 20.68 -15.82
CA LEU A 677 12.28 20.73 -14.97
C LEU A 677 12.73 20.65 -13.50
N ARG A 678 12.16 21.47 -12.62
CA ARG A 678 12.46 21.46 -11.18
C ARG A 678 11.23 21.06 -10.39
N LEU A 679 11.48 20.26 -9.36
CA LEU A 679 10.60 20.08 -8.22
C LEU A 679 11.27 20.74 -7.02
N VAL A 680 10.57 21.62 -6.31
CA VAL A 680 11.08 22.34 -5.13
C VAL A 680 10.03 22.27 -4.02
N THR A 681 10.42 21.93 -2.80
CA THR A 681 9.48 21.89 -1.67
C THR A 681 9.16 23.29 -1.12
N SER A 682 8.04 23.41 -0.44
CA SER A 682 7.80 24.47 0.56
C SER A 682 7.10 23.89 1.77
N GLY A 683 7.37 24.43 2.95
CA GLY A 683 6.79 24.03 4.22
C GLY A 683 7.65 23.06 5.04
N MET A 684 8.81 22.66 4.52
CA MET A 684 9.84 21.97 5.32
C MET A 684 10.50 22.96 6.28
N SER A 685 10.63 24.23 5.87
CA SER A 685 11.23 25.31 6.65
C SER A 685 10.29 25.96 7.68
N ASP A 686 8.98 25.64 7.68
CA ASP A 686 8.00 26.22 8.63
C ASP A 686 8.34 25.90 10.10
N LEU A 687 9.09 24.82 10.34
CA LEU A 687 9.70 24.49 11.63
C LEU A 687 11.22 24.34 11.49
N PRO A 688 12.01 24.69 12.52
CA PRO A 688 13.44 24.39 12.54
C PRO A 688 13.67 22.88 12.72
N MET A 689 14.61 22.34 11.95
CA MET A 689 15.15 20.99 12.15
C MET A 689 15.94 20.89 13.46
N ALA A 690 16.04 19.68 14.01
CA ALA A 690 16.77 19.39 15.25
C ALA A 690 18.30 19.32 15.02
N VAL A 691 18.89 20.42 14.57
CA VAL A 691 20.35 20.56 14.41
C VAL A 691 21.00 20.78 15.80
N PRO A 692 22.00 19.97 16.20
CA PRO A 692 22.76 20.20 17.42
C PRO A 692 23.55 21.51 17.38
N ASP A 693 23.74 22.17 18.53
CA ASP A 693 24.38 23.48 18.60
C ASP A 693 25.87 23.47 18.20
N GLU A 694 26.50 22.30 18.23
CA GLU A 694 27.89 22.08 17.81
C GLU A 694 28.07 21.82 16.30
N VAL A 695 26.96 21.71 15.54
CA VAL A 695 26.97 21.36 14.11
C VAL A 695 26.67 22.59 13.25
N ASP A 696 27.60 22.91 12.34
CA ASP A 696 27.44 23.94 11.32
C ASP A 696 26.56 23.44 10.16
N ALA A 697 25.24 23.46 10.38
CA ALA A 697 24.22 23.07 9.40
C ALA A 697 22.97 23.98 9.50
N PRO A 698 22.25 24.21 8.40
CA PRO A 698 21.09 25.10 8.40
C PRO A 698 19.93 24.50 9.19
N ARG A 699 19.27 25.32 10.01
CA ARG A 699 18.09 24.92 10.79
C ARG A 699 16.81 24.94 9.97
N HIS A 700 16.72 25.79 8.94
CA HIS A 700 15.59 25.84 8.01
C HIS A 700 16.09 25.51 6.61
N MET A 701 15.42 24.57 5.94
CA MET A 701 15.84 24.02 4.66
C MET A 701 14.62 23.74 3.80
N GLU A 702 14.78 23.88 2.48
CA GLU A 702 13.89 23.32 1.47
C GLU A 702 14.68 22.41 0.51
N LEU A 703 14.02 21.42 -0.06
CA LEU A 703 14.62 20.40 -0.92
C LEU A 703 14.20 20.59 -2.38
N MET A 704 15.10 20.25 -3.30
CA MET A 704 14.83 20.28 -4.73
C MET A 704 15.34 19.05 -5.47
N MET A 705 14.66 18.68 -6.56
CA MET A 705 15.11 17.68 -7.52
C MET A 705 15.11 18.27 -8.94
N THR A 706 16.15 17.94 -9.70
CA THR A 706 16.34 18.45 -11.07
C THR A 706 16.10 17.33 -12.05
N LEU A 707 15.12 17.50 -12.93
CA LEU A 707 14.64 16.50 -13.87
C LEU A 707 14.89 16.95 -15.33
N PRO A 708 15.03 15.99 -16.27
CA PRO A 708 14.97 16.27 -17.70
C PRO A 708 13.77 17.14 -18.08
N ALA A 709 13.94 18.02 -19.07
CA ALA A 709 12.88 18.94 -19.52
C ALA A 709 11.62 18.22 -20.06
N ASP A 710 11.78 16.98 -20.51
CA ASP A 710 10.74 16.08 -21.02
C ASP A 710 10.18 15.12 -19.95
N TRP A 711 10.55 15.29 -18.67
CA TRP A 711 10.02 14.45 -17.60
C TRP A 711 8.49 14.59 -17.50
N PRO A 712 7.73 13.49 -17.48
CA PRO A 712 6.30 13.56 -17.67
C PRO A 712 5.57 13.92 -16.36
N ILE A 713 5.42 15.22 -16.10
CA ILE A 713 4.65 15.78 -14.98
C ILE A 713 3.19 15.99 -15.41
N THR A 714 2.43 14.90 -15.51
CA THR A 714 0.97 14.94 -15.73
C THR A 714 0.29 13.88 -14.88
N GLN A 715 -0.98 14.10 -14.53
CA GLN A 715 -1.74 13.17 -13.69
C GLN A 715 -1.82 11.75 -14.29
N ASP A 716 -2.01 11.64 -15.61
CA ASP A 716 -2.03 10.35 -16.31
C ASP A 716 -0.64 9.67 -16.30
N ALA A 717 0.46 10.43 -16.40
CA ALA A 717 1.81 9.88 -16.35
C ALA A 717 2.17 9.32 -14.97
N PHE A 718 1.57 9.84 -13.91
CA PHE A 718 1.79 9.39 -12.53
C PHE A 718 1.06 8.08 -12.19
N GLU A 719 0.25 7.51 -13.10
CA GLU A 719 -0.16 6.09 -12.98
C GLU A 719 1.04 5.12 -13.10
N ASP A 720 2.17 5.57 -13.65
CA ASP A 720 3.44 4.84 -13.69
C ASP A 720 4.38 5.34 -12.58
N GLU A 721 4.69 4.46 -11.62
CA GLU A 721 5.54 4.80 -10.47
C GLU A 721 6.93 5.32 -10.86
N ARG A 722 7.43 4.96 -12.05
CA ARG A 722 8.72 5.43 -12.60
C ARG A 722 8.74 6.93 -12.86
N ASN A 723 7.57 7.57 -12.97
CA ASN A 723 7.41 9.01 -13.17
C ASN A 723 7.12 9.76 -11.86
N TYR A 724 6.44 9.11 -10.91
CA TYR A 724 5.98 9.72 -9.65
C TYR A 724 7.00 9.64 -8.50
N TRP A 725 7.92 8.67 -8.51
CA TRP A 725 8.88 8.50 -7.40
C TRP A 725 9.71 9.74 -7.01
N PRO A 726 10.04 10.72 -7.89
CA PRO A 726 10.74 11.94 -7.47
C PRO A 726 9.90 12.80 -6.51
N VAL A 727 8.60 12.95 -6.79
CA VAL A 727 7.67 13.71 -5.93
C VAL A 727 7.51 12.99 -4.58
N ARG A 728 7.39 11.66 -4.60
CA ARG A 728 7.35 10.82 -3.40
C ARG A 728 8.62 10.97 -2.56
N LEU A 729 9.80 10.93 -3.17
CA LEU A 729 11.08 11.06 -2.49
C LEU A 729 11.23 12.42 -1.79
N LEU A 730 10.92 13.53 -2.47
CA LEU A 730 10.97 14.86 -1.84
C LEU A 730 10.09 14.94 -0.59
N LYS A 731 8.82 14.50 -0.69
CA LYS A 731 7.90 14.54 0.45
C LYS A 731 8.36 13.64 1.60
N THR A 732 8.91 12.46 1.32
CA THR A 732 9.48 11.58 2.35
C THR A 732 10.67 12.22 3.06
N LEU A 733 11.62 12.81 2.32
CA LEU A 733 12.80 13.43 2.93
C LEU A 733 12.49 14.72 3.68
N ALA A 734 11.60 15.57 3.16
CA ALA A 734 11.22 16.82 3.80
C ALA A 734 10.52 16.63 5.17
N ARG A 735 9.77 15.54 5.34
CA ARG A 735 9.14 15.17 6.62
C ARG A 735 10.12 14.57 7.64
N LEU A 736 11.20 13.95 7.18
CA LEU A 736 12.10 13.12 8.00
C LEU A 736 12.67 13.86 9.23
N PRO A 737 13.21 15.10 9.12
CA PRO A 737 13.65 15.90 10.28
C PRO A 737 12.60 16.07 11.37
N HIS A 738 11.34 16.28 10.95
CA HIS A 738 10.24 16.65 11.82
C HIS A 738 9.55 15.44 12.47
N GLU A 739 9.49 14.32 11.75
CA GLU A 739 8.95 13.04 12.23
C GLU A 739 9.88 12.30 13.20
N TYR A 740 11.20 12.46 13.05
CA TYR A 740 12.21 11.71 13.80
C TYR A 740 13.11 12.59 14.71
N ASP A 741 12.75 13.86 14.88
CA ASP A 741 13.50 14.87 15.67
C ASP A 741 14.99 14.90 15.30
N THR A 742 15.26 15.10 14.00
CA THR A 742 16.59 15.04 13.40
C THR A 742 16.78 16.16 12.36
N TRP A 743 17.81 16.08 11.53
CA TRP A 743 18.16 17.10 10.54
C TRP A 743 18.78 16.51 9.26
N LEU A 744 18.61 17.24 8.16
CA LEU A 744 19.28 16.96 6.88
C LEU A 744 20.35 18.03 6.61
N GLY A 745 21.45 17.63 5.97
CA GLY A 745 22.56 18.53 5.69
C GLY A 745 23.55 17.97 4.68
N PHE A 746 24.58 18.76 4.38
CA PHE A 746 25.56 18.46 3.33
C PHE A 746 26.14 17.05 3.45
N GLY A 747 25.99 16.27 2.38
CA GLY A 747 26.54 14.92 2.28
C GLY A 747 25.79 13.85 3.09
N HIS A 748 24.69 14.17 3.79
CA HIS A 748 23.83 13.15 4.40
C HIS A 748 23.29 12.19 3.32
N THR A 749 23.29 10.90 3.63
CA THR A 749 22.79 9.84 2.72
C THR A 749 21.69 9.05 3.38
N ILE A 750 20.57 8.90 2.69
CA ILE A 750 19.34 8.31 3.21
C ILE A 750 18.96 7.12 2.32
N PRO A 751 18.92 5.88 2.83
CA PRO A 751 18.42 4.73 2.09
C PRO A 751 16.89 4.74 2.00
N ASN A 752 16.35 4.13 0.95
CA ASN A 752 14.92 3.92 0.78
C ASN A 752 14.46 2.68 1.55
N GLY A 753 14.35 2.82 2.87
CA GLY A 753 13.98 1.73 3.78
C GLY A 753 15.17 0.90 4.28
N HIS A 754 14.86 -0.10 5.12
CA HIS A 754 15.83 -1.03 5.72
C HIS A 754 15.30 -2.47 5.64
N PRO A 755 15.82 -3.33 4.74
CA PRO A 755 16.87 -3.06 3.74
C PRO A 755 16.45 -2.02 2.70
N SER A 756 17.41 -1.42 1.99
CA SER A 756 17.12 -0.45 0.94
C SER A 756 16.47 -1.11 -0.28
N GLU A 757 15.41 -0.49 -0.80
CA GLU A 757 14.68 -0.96 -1.98
C GLU A 757 14.68 0.08 -3.11
N PRO A 758 14.61 -0.32 -4.39
CA PRO A 758 14.54 0.63 -5.50
C PRO A 758 13.29 1.52 -5.46
N TYR A 759 13.43 2.81 -5.80
CA TYR A 759 12.34 3.78 -5.72
C TYR A 759 11.12 3.49 -6.64
N ALA A 760 11.29 2.70 -7.70
CA ALA A 760 10.23 2.17 -8.55
C ALA A 760 10.75 0.96 -9.38
N PRO A 761 9.88 0.09 -9.92
CA PRO A 761 10.29 -1.03 -10.78
C PRO A 761 11.11 -0.57 -12.00
N GLY A 762 12.35 -1.05 -12.11
CA GLY A 762 13.27 -0.67 -13.19
C GLY A 762 14.03 0.65 -12.98
N VAL A 763 13.79 1.37 -11.89
CA VAL A 763 14.68 2.44 -11.42
C VAL A 763 15.80 1.80 -10.61
N GLY A 764 17.06 2.18 -10.86
CA GLY A 764 18.22 1.54 -10.21
C GLY A 764 18.68 2.20 -8.90
N PHE A 765 18.01 3.26 -8.45
CA PHE A 765 18.36 4.02 -7.26
C PHE A 765 17.56 3.52 -6.05
N ASP A 766 18.23 3.30 -4.93
CA ASP A 766 17.67 2.80 -3.65
C ASP A 766 18.04 3.69 -2.45
N GLY A 767 18.63 4.86 -2.71
CA GLY A 767 18.96 5.87 -1.71
C GLY A 767 19.22 7.22 -2.36
N ALA A 768 19.51 8.24 -1.56
CA ALA A 768 19.83 9.58 -2.03
C ALA A 768 20.89 10.27 -1.17
N ILE A 769 21.55 11.29 -1.72
CA ILE A 769 22.47 12.21 -1.01
C ILE A 769 21.97 13.65 -1.10
N VAL A 770 22.11 14.39 -0.01
CA VAL A 770 21.77 15.83 0.10
C VAL A 770 22.99 16.66 -0.27
N LEU A 771 22.91 17.49 -1.32
CA LEU A 771 24.02 18.30 -1.84
C LEU A 771 23.56 19.71 -2.22
N PRO A 772 24.45 20.72 -2.32
CA PRO A 772 24.08 22.03 -2.80
C PRO A 772 23.70 21.97 -4.29
N PRO A 773 22.75 22.78 -4.77
CA PRO A 773 22.40 22.78 -6.18
C PRO A 773 23.52 23.39 -7.03
N VAL A 774 23.84 22.75 -8.15
CA VAL A 774 24.97 23.11 -9.05
C VAL A 774 24.54 23.49 -10.46
N THR A 775 23.27 23.22 -10.80
CA THR A 775 22.59 23.84 -11.95
C THR A 775 21.74 25.05 -11.54
N THR A 776 21.95 25.58 -10.33
CA THR A 776 21.49 26.87 -9.76
C THR A 776 21.90 28.13 -10.55
N PRO A 777 21.13 29.26 -10.59
CA PRO A 777 21.74 30.59 -10.48
C PRO A 777 22.58 30.75 -9.19
N ASP A 778 23.46 31.75 -9.14
CA ASP A 778 24.42 31.93 -8.03
C ASP A 778 23.77 32.39 -6.73
N ASP A 779 22.61 33.05 -6.82
CA ASP A 779 21.81 33.67 -5.77
C ASP A 779 20.59 32.81 -5.32
N PHE A 780 20.35 31.66 -5.94
CA PHE A 780 19.20 30.81 -5.58
C PHE A 780 19.37 30.05 -4.24
N GLY A 781 20.61 29.70 -3.87
CA GLY A 781 20.86 28.73 -2.79
C GLY A 781 20.31 29.10 -1.41
N THR A 782 20.12 30.39 -1.15
CA THR A 782 19.73 30.92 0.16
C THR A 782 18.61 31.95 0.00
N LEU A 783 17.64 31.94 0.92
CA LEU A 783 16.61 32.97 1.08
C LEU A 783 16.67 33.55 2.50
N GLU A 784 16.91 34.86 2.60
CA GLU A 784 16.79 35.62 3.85
C GLU A 784 15.37 36.20 3.97
N LEU A 785 14.70 35.96 5.09
CA LEU A 785 13.35 36.45 5.41
C LEU A 785 13.40 37.73 6.27
N GLU A 786 12.29 38.49 6.30
CA GLU A 786 12.22 39.78 7.02
C GLU A 786 12.38 39.67 8.54
N ASP A 787 12.09 38.50 9.12
CA ASP A 787 12.26 38.17 10.54
C ASP A 787 13.73 37.79 10.90
N GLY A 788 14.60 37.65 9.90
CA GLY A 788 15.98 37.19 10.04
C GLY A 788 16.18 35.68 9.89
N THR A 789 15.11 34.91 9.62
CA THR A 789 15.21 33.49 9.31
C THR A 789 15.90 33.29 7.96
N THR A 790 16.80 32.30 7.86
CA THR A 790 17.54 31.97 6.64
C THR A 790 17.19 30.55 6.20
N ILE A 791 16.67 30.40 4.99
CA ILE A 791 16.27 29.12 4.38
C ILE A 791 17.32 28.72 3.34
N GLU A 792 17.92 27.54 3.48
CA GLU A 792 18.84 26.96 2.50
C GLU A 792 18.11 25.98 1.55
N PHE A 793 18.38 26.07 0.24
CA PHE A 793 17.81 25.19 -0.78
C PHE A 793 18.82 24.10 -1.18
N MET A 794 18.50 22.84 -0.88
CA MET A 794 19.39 21.70 -1.11
C MET A 794 18.88 20.73 -2.17
N ALA A 795 19.75 20.28 -3.07
CA ALA A 795 19.46 19.29 -4.09
C ALA A 795 19.52 17.85 -3.54
N ILE A 796 18.50 17.06 -3.87
CA ILE A 796 18.45 15.62 -3.62
C ILE A 796 18.96 14.87 -4.85
N VAL A 797 20.08 14.16 -4.71
CA VAL A 797 20.71 13.39 -5.78
C VAL A 797 20.55 11.88 -5.49
N PRO A 798 19.76 11.15 -6.30
CA PRO A 798 19.59 9.70 -6.15
C PRO A 798 20.91 8.94 -6.35
N LEU A 799 21.15 7.95 -5.50
CA LEU A 799 22.32 7.07 -5.49
C LEU A 799 21.94 5.64 -5.85
N TYR A 800 22.88 4.95 -6.52
CA TYR A 800 22.82 3.49 -6.65
C TYR A 800 23.24 2.80 -5.34
N PRO A 801 22.84 1.52 -5.12
CA PRO A 801 23.24 0.77 -3.93
C PRO A 801 24.75 0.77 -3.75
N GLU A 802 25.51 0.54 -4.84
CA GLU A 802 26.96 0.47 -4.79
C GLU A 802 27.63 1.84 -4.52
N GLU A 803 26.93 2.97 -4.75
CA GLU A 803 27.42 4.32 -4.47
C GLU A 803 27.19 4.71 -3.01
N MET A 804 26.04 4.32 -2.43
CA MET A 804 25.81 4.35 -0.97
C MET A 804 26.90 3.53 -0.26
N ASP A 805 27.11 2.31 -0.75
CA ASP A 805 28.11 1.35 -0.26
C ASP A 805 29.55 1.89 -0.39
N LEU A 806 29.87 2.60 -1.47
CA LEU A 806 31.15 3.28 -1.66
C LEU A 806 31.40 4.38 -0.63
N LYS A 807 30.38 5.21 -0.34
CA LYS A 807 30.47 6.26 0.68
C LYS A 807 30.65 5.63 2.07
N LEU A 808 29.84 4.64 2.44
CA LEU A 808 29.92 3.95 3.74
C LEU A 808 31.30 3.29 3.98
N LYS A 809 31.94 2.80 2.91
CA LYS A 809 33.29 2.20 2.95
C LYS A 809 34.44 3.20 2.86
N LYS A 810 34.14 4.49 2.59
CA LYS A 810 35.12 5.56 2.41
C LYS A 810 34.60 6.88 3.02
N ASP A 811 34.12 7.80 2.19
CA ASP A 811 33.71 9.13 2.62
C ASP A 811 32.89 9.81 1.50
N SER A 812 32.26 10.94 1.84
CA SER A 812 31.59 11.80 0.88
C SER A 812 32.55 12.39 -0.16
N GLU A 813 33.77 12.76 0.24
CA GLU A 813 34.79 13.35 -0.64
C GLU A 813 35.11 12.40 -1.82
N THR A 814 35.34 11.10 -1.57
CA THR A 814 35.63 10.11 -2.63
C THR A 814 34.43 9.89 -3.56
N LEU A 815 33.19 9.95 -3.06
CA LEU A 815 32.01 9.81 -3.91
C LEU A 815 31.87 11.02 -4.84
N LEU A 816 32.04 12.23 -4.30
CA LEU A 816 31.97 13.49 -5.05
C LEU A 816 33.09 13.61 -6.09
N ASP A 817 34.33 13.25 -5.75
CA ASP A 817 35.45 13.16 -6.71
C ASP A 817 35.11 12.27 -7.92
N ARG A 818 34.37 11.18 -7.71
CA ARG A 818 33.93 10.29 -8.79
C ARG A 818 32.76 10.84 -9.58
N PHE A 819 31.85 11.58 -8.96
CA PHE A 819 30.81 12.33 -9.65
C PHE A 819 31.44 13.39 -10.57
N ASP A 820 32.38 14.18 -10.06
CA ASP A 820 33.17 15.15 -10.83
C ASP A 820 33.92 14.48 -12.00
N ALA A 821 34.61 13.35 -11.74
CA ALA A 821 35.33 12.59 -12.77
C ALA A 821 34.43 11.93 -13.84
N LYS A 822 33.11 11.90 -13.60
CA LYS A 822 32.09 11.40 -14.55
C LYS A 822 31.10 12.46 -15.01
N ASN A 823 31.31 13.73 -14.62
CA ASN A 823 30.40 14.84 -14.87
C ASN A 823 28.93 14.53 -14.47
N ILE A 824 28.77 13.87 -13.31
CA ILE A 824 27.45 13.74 -12.66
C ILE A 824 27.16 15.06 -11.95
N GLN A 825 25.97 15.61 -12.18
CA GLN A 825 25.47 16.84 -11.58
C GLN A 825 24.18 16.53 -10.79
N ASP A 826 23.50 17.55 -10.29
CA ASP A 826 22.20 17.44 -9.60
C ASP A 826 21.02 17.01 -10.51
N VAL A 827 21.26 16.84 -11.82
CA VAL A 827 20.27 16.38 -12.81
C VAL A 827 20.09 14.86 -12.75
N ILE A 828 18.86 14.44 -12.52
CA ILE A 828 18.47 13.03 -12.41
C ILE A 828 18.34 12.43 -13.82
N GLN A 829 19.35 11.66 -14.22
CA GLN A 829 19.32 10.88 -15.44
C GLN A 829 19.11 9.40 -15.10
N PRO A 830 17.92 8.82 -15.34
CA PRO A 830 17.71 7.39 -15.20
C PRO A 830 18.71 6.61 -16.05
N GLY A 831 19.37 5.61 -15.45
CA GLY A 831 20.41 4.85 -16.16
C GLY A 831 21.76 5.58 -16.30
N ARG A 832 22.00 6.69 -15.57
CA ARG A 832 23.34 7.32 -15.51
C ARG A 832 24.41 6.30 -15.14
N THR A 833 25.66 6.58 -15.51
CA THR A 833 26.79 5.73 -15.12
C THR A 833 26.89 5.68 -13.59
N ASN A 834 26.76 4.47 -13.03
CA ASN A 834 27.09 4.18 -11.64
C ASN A 834 28.60 4.32 -11.43
N VAL A 835 29.02 5.25 -10.57
CA VAL A 835 30.44 5.60 -10.41
C VAL A 835 31.18 4.65 -9.46
N ALA A 836 30.46 3.81 -8.73
CA ALA A 836 31.03 2.80 -7.86
C ALA A 836 31.41 1.52 -8.62
N LYS A 837 30.62 1.12 -9.65
CA LYS A 837 30.92 -0.03 -10.51
C LYS A 837 32.23 0.17 -11.27
N LYS A 838 33.19 -0.73 -11.05
CA LYS A 838 34.39 -0.82 -11.88
C LYS A 838 34.00 -1.38 -13.25
N ARG A 839 34.35 -0.66 -14.33
CA ARG A 839 34.37 -1.25 -15.67
C ARG A 839 35.33 -2.45 -15.65
N PHE A 840 34.88 -3.62 -16.08
CA PHE A 840 35.79 -4.73 -16.36
C PHE A 840 36.71 -4.33 -17.53
N GLY A 841 38.02 -4.37 -17.31
CA GLY A 841 39.00 -3.92 -18.29
C GLY A 841 40.42 -3.85 -17.73
N LEU A 842 41.12 -4.99 -17.78
CA LEU A 842 42.56 -5.18 -17.59
C LEU A 842 43.19 -4.58 -16.31
N PHE A 843 43.42 -5.42 -15.31
CA PHE A 843 44.74 -6.02 -15.07
C PHE A 843 44.59 -7.40 -14.42
#